data_AF-A0A1H8V1P1-F1
#
_entry.id   AF-A0A1H8V1P1-F1
#
_cell.length_a   1.000
_cell.length_b   1.000
_cell.length_c   1.000
_cell.angle_alpha   90.00
_cell.angle_beta   90.00
_cell.angle_gamma   90.00
#
_symmetry.space_group_name_H-M   'P 1'
#
loop_
_entity.id
_entity.type
_entity.pdbx_description
1 polymer ?
#
loop_
_entity_poly.entity_id
_entity_poly.type
_entity_poly.pdbx_seq_one_letter_code
_entity_poly.pdbx_strand_id
1 'polypeptide(L)'
;MPGRRSLSRFGRLHQVFRRYAARHLTLSGAGCDLSEATGGAVPGVLDPVVLDQGRLVLSGRAEAELVSVRIGPARHETRPVVTSGKTGAGQFGFDLPFAPAPLHLEFTRGGVGYGVHLPGFRRWRVQLATFALWPRFGATLFRTLPDLWRWRRHGDFGAREAVKTALGLSAQIPAQPLDSRLFEPAGTPAPKAGGDGVTIILPVFNAFELLEEALGRVARHTDLPWRLILIEDASTDPRVRPFLRDWAGRNGQGGQIELIENSQNLGFIASVNTGFARALEGCGGEGPVIVLNSDAFVPEGWASRLIGPLLEDRTVASVTPMSNDAEIFSAPVICRASGLDPGEGDRLDAIARRFHPGAALAEAPTGVGFCMAMSRAFLAQVPHFDTAFGRGYGEETDWCQKTRALGGRHLGLAGLFVEHRGAGSFGTAEKRRRMVDSAAVIARRYPDYDRQVQEFIRRDPMTTARLALAVAWAAARQDGRMPLYLAHAMGGGAEKYLERRVAKDIAAGGAALVLRVGQMHRWRLEVHGADGITQGVCDDFTLIERILEPVNARRVVYNCGAGDRDPAALPGMLRKLASGDEDRIEVLIHDYLPLSPSYTLLDADGLYRGLPKTGNCDPAHVFQRADGTTVSLTEWRAAWCGLMVAADEVTVFSEASRALVTQACPGAAAVRVRPHLPLSDISRVAPPEPGARPVIGVLGNVGYQKGAAVLSGLSRLLAGDRRADLVVIGNLDPGYRLAPPAIVHGNYRHADIPALVARYGITGWVIPSVWPETFSFATREALATGLPVWCFDLGAQAEAVRAALETGGQGGVVPLTDGQGDPARLLEDVLRFWEGRARK
;
A
#
# COMPACT_ATOMS: atom_id res chain seq x y z
N MET A 1 4.17 24.42 -35.31
CA MET A 1 4.69 24.49 -33.93
C MET A 1 5.69 25.64 -33.77
N PRO A 2 5.28 26.83 -33.31
CA PRO A 2 6.19 27.86 -32.80
C PRO A 2 6.04 27.99 -31.27
N GLY A 3 7.05 27.59 -30.49
CA GLY A 3 7.04 27.77 -29.02
C GLY A 3 7.81 26.73 -28.19
N ARG A 4 8.10 25.54 -28.76
CA ARG A 4 8.95 24.53 -28.09
C ARG A 4 10.44 24.94 -28.12
N ARG A 5 10.88 25.91 -27.31
CA ARG A 5 12.28 25.94 -26.86
C ARG A 5 12.44 24.93 -25.72
N SER A 6 12.30 23.64 -26.05
CA SER A 6 12.53 22.55 -25.10
C SER A 6 14.00 22.55 -24.69
N LEU A 7 14.29 22.30 -23.41
CA LEU A 7 15.64 22.04 -22.93
C LEU A 7 16.37 21.01 -23.83
N SER A 8 17.68 21.20 -24.00
CA SER A 8 18.56 20.22 -24.64
C SER A 8 18.39 18.85 -23.97
N ARG A 9 18.70 17.76 -24.71
CA ARG A 9 18.60 16.39 -24.15
C ARG A 9 19.34 16.25 -22.82
N PHE A 10 20.47 16.93 -22.68
CA PHE A 10 21.25 17.01 -21.45
C PHE A 10 20.51 17.73 -20.30
N GLY A 11 19.84 18.86 -20.59
CA GLY A 11 19.07 19.60 -19.60
C GLY A 11 17.90 18.79 -19.01
N ARG A 12 17.20 18.00 -19.83
CA ARG A 12 16.14 17.08 -19.34
C ARG A 12 16.69 15.95 -18.48
N LEU A 13 17.81 15.35 -18.89
CA LEU A 13 18.46 14.28 -18.11
C LEU A 13 18.89 14.77 -16.73
N HIS A 14 19.48 15.97 -16.66
CA HIS A 14 19.88 16.58 -15.40
C HIS A 14 18.69 16.83 -14.46
N GLN A 15 17.52 17.22 -14.99
CA GLN A 15 16.31 17.38 -14.16
C GLN A 15 15.78 16.04 -13.61
N VAL A 16 15.80 14.97 -14.40
CA VAL A 16 15.44 13.61 -13.92
C VAL A 16 16.43 13.15 -12.86
N PHE A 17 17.73 13.38 -13.07
CA PHE A 17 18.75 13.09 -12.08
C PHE A 17 18.52 13.83 -10.76
N ARG A 18 18.13 15.11 -10.79
CA ARG A 18 17.81 15.86 -9.55
C ARG A 18 16.68 15.21 -8.76
N ARG A 19 15.65 14.66 -9.43
CA ARG A 19 14.56 13.92 -8.76
C ARG A 19 15.05 12.59 -8.19
N TYR A 20 15.88 11.85 -8.94
CA TYR A 20 16.54 10.64 -8.47
C TYR A 20 17.39 10.92 -7.23
N ALA A 21 18.24 11.94 -7.27
CA ALA A 21 19.06 12.35 -6.15
C ALA A 21 18.22 12.76 -4.93
N ALA A 22 17.16 13.55 -5.11
CA ALA A 22 16.28 13.92 -4.00
C ALA A 22 15.63 12.71 -3.31
N ARG A 23 15.44 11.59 -4.01
CA ARG A 23 14.86 10.34 -3.50
C ARG A 23 15.90 9.40 -2.85
N HIS A 24 17.12 9.36 -3.36
CA HIS A 24 18.15 8.38 -2.97
C HIS A 24 19.30 8.99 -2.15
N LEU A 25 19.26 10.30 -1.91
CA LEU A 25 20.25 10.97 -1.08
C LEU A 25 19.94 10.76 0.40
N THR A 26 20.82 10.02 1.06
CA THR A 26 20.84 9.86 2.51
C THR A 26 22.21 10.31 3.04
N LEU A 27 22.23 11.18 4.04
CA LEU A 27 23.45 11.62 4.73
C LEU A 27 23.23 11.57 6.24
N SER A 28 24.23 11.10 6.98
CA SER A 28 24.21 11.12 8.44
C SER A 28 25.21 12.13 9.00
N GLY A 29 24.79 12.85 10.03
CA GLY A 29 25.55 13.79 10.83
C GLY A 29 25.95 13.17 12.17
N ALA A 30 26.56 13.98 13.04
CA ALA A 30 26.86 13.56 14.40
C ALA A 30 25.62 13.70 15.31
N GLY A 31 25.44 12.74 16.23
CA GLY A 31 24.63 12.91 17.43
C GLY A 31 25.47 13.49 18.57
N CYS A 32 24.88 13.69 19.74
CA CYS A 32 25.64 14.14 20.92
C CYS A 32 24.95 13.72 22.22
N ASP A 33 25.73 13.61 23.30
CA ASP A 33 25.20 13.57 24.66
C ASP A 33 24.74 14.99 25.05
N LEU A 34 23.47 15.13 25.41
CA LEU A 34 22.89 16.43 25.74
C LEU A 34 23.39 16.94 27.08
N SER A 35 23.76 16.04 27.99
CA SER A 35 24.33 16.38 29.29
C SER A 35 25.67 17.04 29.09
N GLU A 36 26.53 16.50 28.22
CA GLU A 36 27.81 17.12 27.89
C GLU A 36 27.63 18.45 27.13
N ALA A 37 26.74 18.47 26.13
CA ALA A 37 26.52 19.64 25.28
C ALA A 37 25.88 20.83 26.02
N THR A 38 25.16 20.60 27.12
CA THR A 38 24.49 21.62 27.94
C THR A 38 25.18 21.87 29.28
N GLY A 39 26.37 21.31 29.53
CA GLY A 39 27.10 21.48 30.78
C GLY A 39 26.43 20.82 32.01
N GLY A 40 25.71 19.73 31.79
CA GLY A 40 25.03 18.90 32.81
C GLY A 40 23.56 19.26 33.04
N ALA A 41 23.04 20.30 32.38
CA ALA A 41 21.72 20.84 32.66
C ALA A 41 20.56 20.02 32.09
N VAL A 42 20.75 19.35 30.95
CA VAL A 42 19.71 18.55 30.28
C VAL A 42 20.20 17.11 30.07
N PRO A 43 19.82 16.17 30.95
CA PRO A 43 20.09 14.75 30.77
C PRO A 43 19.40 14.21 29.52
N GLY A 44 20.17 13.54 28.66
CA GLY A 44 19.63 12.97 27.44
C GLY A 44 20.67 12.70 26.36
N VAL A 45 20.20 12.14 25.25
CA VAL A 45 21.01 11.85 24.06
C VAL A 45 20.26 12.31 22.83
N LEU A 46 20.97 12.96 21.92
CA LEU A 46 20.52 13.25 20.57
C LEU A 46 21.10 12.21 19.61
N ASP A 47 20.23 11.51 18.89
CA ASP A 47 20.62 10.56 17.86
C ASP A 47 21.32 11.28 16.68
N PRO A 48 22.06 10.54 15.83
CA PRO A 48 22.62 11.11 14.61
C PRO A 48 21.57 11.83 13.76
N VAL A 49 21.83 13.10 13.43
CA VAL A 49 20.95 13.86 12.54
C VAL A 49 21.02 13.28 11.14
N VAL A 50 19.89 12.86 10.58
CA VAL A 50 19.83 12.24 9.24
C VAL A 50 19.18 13.20 8.25
N LEU A 51 19.82 13.43 7.10
CA LEU A 51 19.17 13.96 5.92
C LEU A 51 18.73 12.78 5.05
N ASP A 52 17.43 12.51 5.00
CA ASP A 52 16.84 11.47 4.17
C ASP A 52 15.74 12.04 3.27
N GLN A 53 15.79 11.74 1.98
CA GLN A 53 14.78 12.17 0.99
C GLN A 53 14.50 13.69 0.99
N GLY A 54 15.54 14.49 1.27
CA GLY A 54 15.43 15.96 1.36
C GLY A 54 14.80 16.48 2.66
N ARG A 55 14.63 15.63 3.67
CA ARG A 55 14.14 15.98 5.01
C ARG A 55 15.20 15.72 6.07
N LEU A 56 15.23 16.59 7.07
CA LEU A 56 16.16 16.53 8.18
C LEU A 56 15.41 15.91 9.37
N VAL A 57 15.79 14.69 9.71
CA VAL A 57 15.24 13.90 10.80
C VAL A 57 16.17 14.03 12.00
N LEU A 58 15.62 14.52 13.12
CA LEU A 58 16.28 14.53 14.41
C LEU A 58 15.43 13.73 15.39
N SER A 59 16.06 12.88 16.17
CA SER A 59 15.40 12.19 17.28
C SER A 59 16.32 12.12 18.48
N GLY A 60 15.74 11.88 19.64
CA GLY A 60 16.53 11.69 20.85
C GLY A 60 15.66 11.49 22.07
N ARG A 61 16.33 11.46 23.21
CA ARG A 61 15.72 11.47 24.53
C ARG A 61 16.23 12.66 25.31
N ALA A 62 15.34 13.42 25.93
CA ALA A 62 15.72 14.54 26.78
C ALA A 62 14.76 14.68 27.95
N GLU A 63 15.30 15.04 29.11
CA GLU A 63 14.51 15.48 30.26
C GLU A 63 14.23 16.99 30.15
N ALA A 64 13.21 17.35 29.36
CA ALA A 64 12.81 18.72 29.09
C ALA A 64 11.28 18.85 28.96
N GLU A 65 10.74 20.02 29.31
CA GLU A 65 9.32 20.38 29.15
C GLU A 65 8.96 20.68 27.69
N LEU A 66 9.90 21.30 26.97
CA LEU A 66 9.76 21.71 25.58
C LEU A 66 11.11 21.59 24.87
N VAL A 67 11.08 21.09 23.64
CA VAL A 67 12.23 21.12 22.74
C VAL A 67 11.85 21.97 21.55
N SER A 68 12.67 22.96 21.22
CA SER A 68 12.52 23.74 19.98
C SER A 68 13.73 23.56 19.07
N VAL A 69 13.48 23.51 17.76
CA VAL A 69 14.50 23.46 16.72
C VAL A 69 14.30 24.66 15.81
N ARG A 70 15.36 25.44 15.62
CA ARG A 70 15.40 26.56 14.70
C ARG A 70 16.34 26.26 13.53
N ILE A 71 15.83 26.44 12.32
CA ILE A 71 16.57 26.27 11.06
C ILE A 71 16.33 27.50 10.18
N GLY A 72 17.28 28.43 10.17
CA GLY A 72 17.05 29.75 9.56
C GLY A 72 15.90 30.50 10.28
N PRO A 73 14.89 31.05 9.56
CA PRO A 73 13.77 31.76 10.17
C PRO A 73 12.68 30.83 10.74
N ALA A 74 12.71 29.53 10.42
CA ALA A 74 11.69 28.58 10.88
C ALA A 74 12.01 28.07 12.29
N ARG A 75 11.02 28.08 13.18
CA ARG A 75 11.07 27.46 14.52
C ARG A 75 10.00 26.38 14.61
N HIS A 76 10.39 25.22 15.13
CA HIS A 76 9.49 24.08 15.37
C HIS A 76 9.63 23.65 16.82
N GLU A 77 8.54 23.24 17.44
CA GLU A 77 8.49 22.90 18.87
C GLU A 77 7.80 21.55 19.07
N THR A 78 8.26 20.77 20.03
CA THR A 78 7.64 19.51 20.45
C THR A 78 7.84 19.27 21.94
N ARG A 79 6.99 18.46 22.54
CA ARG A 79 7.11 18.06 23.95
C ARG A 79 7.57 16.59 24.02
N PRO A 80 8.64 16.27 24.77
CA PRO A 80 9.07 14.89 24.94
C PRO A 80 7.98 14.01 25.55
N VAL A 81 7.76 12.82 24.97
CA VAL A 81 6.75 11.86 25.43
C VAL A 81 7.42 10.76 26.25
N VAL A 82 6.99 10.59 27.49
CA VAL A 82 7.49 9.52 28.38
C VAL A 82 6.68 8.25 28.14
N THR A 83 7.32 7.18 27.69
CA THR A 83 6.69 5.87 27.54
C THR A 83 6.48 5.24 28.91
N SER A 84 5.28 4.71 29.18
CA SER A 84 4.83 4.31 30.53
C SER A 84 5.77 3.29 31.19
N GLY A 85 6.06 3.50 32.48
CA GLY A 85 6.79 2.56 33.34
C GLY A 85 8.19 2.99 33.82
N LYS A 86 8.72 4.13 33.37
CA LYS A 86 9.99 4.70 33.88
C LYS A 86 9.87 6.20 34.10
N THR A 87 10.29 6.69 35.27
CA THR A 87 10.58 8.12 35.50
C THR A 87 11.90 8.48 34.81
N GLY A 88 11.91 9.47 33.90
CA GLY A 88 13.12 9.92 33.19
C GLY A 88 12.86 10.58 31.82
N ALA A 89 13.96 10.86 31.09
CA ALA A 89 13.99 11.54 29.79
C ALA A 89 12.98 11.00 28.77
N GLY A 90 12.10 11.88 28.25
CA GLY A 90 11.10 11.54 27.24
C GLY A 90 11.68 11.49 25.83
N GLN A 91 11.02 10.74 24.93
CA GLN A 91 11.39 10.71 23.51
C GLN A 91 10.87 11.94 22.77
N PHE A 92 11.70 12.52 21.92
CA PHE A 92 11.30 13.58 21.00
C PHE A 92 11.79 13.27 19.59
N GLY A 93 11.10 13.84 18.60
CA GLY A 93 11.43 13.68 17.20
C GLY A 93 10.99 14.89 16.39
N PHE A 94 11.79 15.25 15.40
CA PHE A 94 11.53 16.29 14.42
C PHE A 94 11.76 15.72 13.03
N ASP A 95 10.85 16.02 12.13
CA ASP A 95 10.97 15.68 10.72
C ASP A 95 10.70 16.94 9.89
N LEU A 96 11.77 17.62 9.48
CA LEU A 96 11.74 19.01 9.01
C LEU A 96 12.21 19.14 7.55
N PRO A 97 11.71 20.12 6.79
CA PRO A 97 12.23 20.39 5.44
C PRO A 97 13.70 20.81 5.51
N PHE A 98 14.55 20.23 4.66
CA PHE A 98 15.97 20.56 4.66
C PHE A 98 16.22 22.04 4.29
N ALA A 99 17.04 22.70 5.09
CA ALA A 99 17.68 23.96 4.74
C ALA A 99 19.18 23.86 5.06
N PRO A 100 20.05 24.32 4.16
CA PRO A 100 21.49 24.30 4.38
C PRO A 100 21.90 25.45 5.31
N ALA A 101 21.53 25.34 6.57
CA ALA A 101 21.81 26.28 7.65
C ALA A 101 22.21 25.50 8.92
N PRO A 102 22.94 26.12 9.86
CA PRO A 102 23.14 25.55 11.18
C PRO A 102 21.81 25.30 11.89
N LEU A 103 21.77 24.27 12.72
CA LEU A 103 20.61 23.91 13.52
C LEU A 103 20.84 24.43 14.94
N HIS A 104 19.84 25.11 15.49
CA HIS A 104 19.84 25.53 16.88
C HIS A 104 18.72 24.80 17.61
N LEU A 105 19.09 23.90 18.52
CA LEU A 105 18.14 23.26 19.42
C LEU A 105 18.08 24.03 20.73
N GLU A 106 16.91 24.13 21.33
CA GLU A 106 16.69 24.76 22.62
C GLU A 106 15.81 23.83 23.46
N PHE A 107 16.32 23.42 24.62
CA PHE A 107 15.64 22.55 25.56
C PHE A 107 15.20 23.37 26.77
N THR A 108 13.90 23.44 27.04
CA THR A 108 13.37 24.15 28.21
C THR A 108 13.20 23.17 29.36
N ARG A 109 13.85 23.40 30.50
CA ARG A 109 13.73 22.60 31.72
C ARG A 109 13.67 23.51 32.93
N GLY A 110 12.60 23.43 33.73
CA GLY A 110 12.42 24.30 34.90
C GLY A 110 12.27 25.78 34.52
N GLY A 111 11.65 26.07 33.36
CA GLY A 111 11.50 27.43 32.85
C GLY A 111 12.77 28.08 32.24
N VAL A 112 13.91 27.39 32.23
CA VAL A 112 15.17 27.88 31.64
C VAL A 112 15.46 27.15 30.33
N GLY A 113 15.87 27.90 29.29
CA GLY A 113 16.24 27.36 27.97
C GLY A 113 17.73 27.07 27.84
N TYR A 114 18.08 25.87 27.38
CA TYR A 114 19.46 25.42 27.14
C TYR A 114 19.67 25.17 25.65
N GLY A 115 20.65 25.87 25.05
CA GLY A 115 20.92 25.83 23.62
C GLY A 115 21.95 24.78 23.22
N VAL A 116 21.71 24.03 22.14
CA VAL A 116 22.68 23.15 21.49
C VAL A 116 22.81 23.53 20.02
N HIS A 117 24.04 23.79 19.58
CA HIS A 117 24.34 24.16 18.20
C HIS A 117 24.88 22.98 17.42
N LEU A 118 24.26 22.67 16.28
CA LEU A 118 24.77 21.67 15.35
C LEU A 118 25.11 22.32 14.02
N PRO A 119 26.24 21.94 13.38
CA PRO A 119 26.69 22.54 12.13
C PRO A 119 25.77 22.27 10.93
N GLY A 120 24.84 21.30 11.06
CA GLY A 120 23.95 20.87 9.97
C GLY A 120 24.70 20.30 8.76
N PHE A 121 24.01 20.17 7.63
CA PHE A 121 24.62 19.74 6.37
C PHE A 121 24.94 20.94 5.46
N ARG A 122 26.23 21.21 5.28
CA ARG A 122 26.70 22.29 4.39
C ARG A 122 26.35 21.99 2.93
N ARG A 123 26.04 23.04 2.14
CA ARG A 123 25.64 22.92 0.71
C ARG A 123 26.61 22.08 -0.12
N TRP A 124 27.91 22.31 0.03
CA TRP A 124 28.92 21.61 -0.76
C TRP A 124 28.96 20.09 -0.47
N ARG A 125 28.74 19.67 0.78
CA ARG A 125 28.72 18.25 1.17
C ARG A 125 27.50 17.55 0.57
N VAL A 126 26.35 18.23 0.57
CA VAL A 126 25.12 17.76 -0.08
C VAL A 126 25.30 17.67 -1.60
N GLN A 127 25.96 18.67 -2.22
CA GLN A 127 26.28 18.65 -3.65
C GLN A 127 27.20 17.49 -4.02
N LEU A 128 28.29 17.27 -3.27
CA LEU A 128 29.23 16.18 -3.51
C LEU A 128 28.53 14.81 -3.42
N ALA A 129 27.75 14.58 -2.35
CA ALA A 129 26.98 13.36 -2.17
C ALA A 129 25.91 13.17 -3.26
N THR A 130 25.30 14.27 -3.71
CA THR A 130 24.39 14.26 -4.86
C THR A 130 25.14 13.81 -6.11
N PHE A 131 26.30 14.39 -6.43
CA PHE A 131 27.09 14.01 -7.60
C PHE A 131 27.52 12.54 -7.58
N ALA A 132 27.81 11.98 -6.40
CA ALA A 132 28.18 10.57 -6.24
C ALA A 132 27.07 9.58 -6.65
N LEU A 133 25.83 10.04 -6.83
CA LEU A 133 24.71 9.22 -7.30
C LEU A 133 24.67 9.04 -8.83
N TRP A 134 25.43 9.82 -9.60
CA TRP A 134 25.44 9.74 -11.07
C TRP A 134 25.79 8.37 -11.64
N PRO A 135 26.81 7.64 -11.15
CA PRO A 135 27.14 6.31 -11.66
C PRO A 135 25.99 5.31 -11.50
N ARG A 136 25.33 5.30 -10.34
CA ARG A 136 24.17 4.44 -10.08
C ARG A 136 23.00 4.80 -10.99
N PHE A 137 22.70 6.09 -11.13
CA PHE A 137 21.67 6.58 -12.04
C PHE A 137 21.95 6.18 -13.50
N GLY A 138 23.19 6.34 -13.97
CA GLY A 138 23.62 5.94 -15.31
C GLY A 138 23.49 4.44 -15.56
N ALA A 139 23.91 3.61 -14.60
CA ALA A 139 23.77 2.15 -14.69
C ALA A 139 22.31 1.71 -14.77
N THR A 140 21.42 2.31 -13.96
CA THR A 140 19.99 2.04 -14.03
C THR A 140 19.40 2.44 -15.37
N LEU A 141 19.72 3.64 -15.88
CA LEU A 141 19.26 4.09 -17.20
C LEU A 141 19.70 3.15 -18.32
N PHE A 142 20.97 2.70 -18.28
CA PHE A 142 21.50 1.75 -19.25
C PHE A 142 20.72 0.42 -19.25
N ARG A 143 20.42 -0.13 -18.07
CA ARG A 143 19.61 -1.36 -17.94
C ARG A 143 18.19 -1.20 -18.50
N THR A 144 17.62 0.01 -18.43
CA THR A 144 16.27 0.32 -18.93
C THR A 144 16.22 0.89 -20.35
N LEU A 145 17.33 0.85 -21.11
CA LEU A 145 17.39 1.34 -22.49
C LEU A 145 16.31 0.73 -23.41
N PRO A 146 16.00 -0.59 -23.35
CA PRO A 146 14.94 -1.18 -24.17
C PRO A 146 13.57 -0.55 -23.87
N ASP A 147 13.24 -0.32 -22.60
CA ASP A 147 11.99 0.30 -22.18
C ASP A 147 11.91 1.77 -22.60
N LEU A 148 13.01 2.51 -22.44
CA LEU A 148 13.12 3.89 -22.92
C LEU A 148 12.89 4.01 -24.43
N TRP A 149 13.38 3.04 -25.20
CA TRP A 149 13.19 2.98 -26.64
C TRP A 149 11.74 2.65 -27.01
N ARG A 150 11.14 1.63 -26.36
CA ARG A 150 9.72 1.28 -26.54
C ARG A 150 8.81 2.46 -26.23
N TRP A 151 9.03 3.12 -25.09
CA TRP A 151 8.29 4.31 -24.71
C TRP A 151 8.45 5.44 -25.74
N ARG A 152 9.68 5.75 -26.18
CA ARG A 152 9.91 6.84 -27.13
C ARG A 152 9.34 6.58 -28.53
N ARG A 153 9.38 5.33 -28.98
CA ARG A 153 8.98 4.97 -30.34
C ARG A 153 7.48 4.69 -30.46
N HIS A 154 6.89 4.10 -29.43
CA HIS A 154 5.51 3.59 -29.47
C HIS A 154 4.58 4.28 -28.46
N GLY A 155 5.07 5.25 -27.67
CA GLY A 155 4.25 5.91 -26.66
C GLY A 155 3.87 5.00 -25.48
N ASP A 156 4.55 3.87 -25.32
CA ASP A 156 4.25 2.85 -24.31
C ASP A 156 4.38 3.40 -22.88
N PHE A 157 3.24 3.64 -22.24
CA PHE A 157 3.16 4.13 -20.86
C PHE A 157 3.61 3.07 -19.84
N GLY A 158 3.46 1.77 -20.14
CA GLY A 158 3.97 0.69 -19.29
C GLY A 158 5.50 0.69 -19.23
N ALA A 159 6.16 0.87 -20.38
CA ALA A 159 7.61 1.02 -20.46
C ALA A 159 8.11 2.30 -19.77
N ARG A 160 7.34 3.39 -19.81
CA ARG A 160 7.66 4.62 -19.04
C ARG A 160 7.64 4.37 -17.54
N GLU A 161 6.64 3.65 -17.03
CA GLU A 161 6.56 3.32 -15.61
C GLU A 161 7.64 2.32 -15.19
N ALA A 162 8.01 1.35 -16.05
CA ALA A 162 9.14 0.46 -15.83
C ALA A 162 10.44 1.23 -15.51
N VAL A 163 10.74 2.27 -16.30
CA VAL A 163 11.90 3.14 -16.11
C VAL A 163 11.81 3.91 -14.79
N LYS A 164 10.64 4.45 -14.44
CA LYS A 164 10.45 5.15 -13.15
C LYS A 164 10.62 4.22 -11.96
N THR A 165 10.12 3.00 -12.05
CA THR A 165 10.24 1.96 -11.02
C THR A 165 11.69 1.54 -10.84
N ALA A 166 12.42 1.29 -11.93
CA ALA A 166 13.85 0.99 -11.86
C ALA A 166 14.66 2.13 -11.21
N LEU A 167 14.25 3.39 -11.44
CA LEU A 167 14.84 4.57 -10.82
C LEU A 167 14.38 4.82 -9.36
N GLY A 168 13.49 4.00 -8.79
CA GLY A 168 12.92 4.19 -7.45
C GLY A 168 12.07 5.46 -7.31
N LEU A 169 11.60 6.00 -8.43
CA LEU A 169 10.79 7.22 -8.50
C LEU A 169 9.27 6.93 -8.42
N SER A 170 8.89 5.66 -8.40
CA SER A 170 7.54 5.21 -8.05
C SER A 170 7.51 4.69 -6.61
N ALA A 171 6.39 4.92 -5.91
CA ALA A 171 6.11 4.30 -4.63
C ALA A 171 5.37 2.98 -4.92
N GLN A 172 6.07 1.85 -4.96
CA GLN A 172 5.40 0.56 -5.09
C GLN A 172 6.02 -0.49 -4.17
N ILE A 173 5.15 -1.17 -3.42
CA ILE A 173 5.41 -2.51 -2.91
C ILE A 173 5.29 -3.45 -4.12
N PRO A 174 6.26 -4.36 -4.38
CA PRO A 174 6.14 -5.32 -5.46
C PRO A 174 4.93 -6.22 -5.22
N ALA A 175 3.96 -6.19 -6.13
CA ALA A 175 2.86 -7.15 -6.18
C ALA A 175 3.27 -8.32 -7.08
N GLN A 176 2.85 -9.53 -6.73
CA GLN A 176 3.26 -10.74 -7.44
C GLN A 176 2.28 -11.09 -8.57
N PRO A 177 2.74 -11.67 -9.69
CA PRO A 177 1.86 -12.11 -10.76
C PRO A 177 0.85 -13.15 -10.27
N LEU A 178 -0.39 -12.99 -10.69
CA LEU A 178 -1.46 -13.95 -10.41
C LEU A 178 -1.41 -15.11 -11.41
N ASP A 179 -1.65 -16.33 -10.92
CA ASP A 179 -1.64 -17.56 -11.71
C ASP A 179 -3.07 -18.00 -12.06
N SER A 180 -3.44 -17.87 -13.33
CA SER A 180 -4.79 -18.23 -13.82
C SER A 180 -5.11 -19.72 -13.67
N ARG A 181 -4.07 -20.58 -13.61
CA ARG A 181 -4.23 -22.03 -13.49
C ARG A 181 -4.93 -22.42 -12.19
N LEU A 182 -4.90 -21.56 -11.17
CA LEU A 182 -5.59 -21.81 -9.89
C LEU A 182 -7.09 -22.05 -10.08
N PHE A 183 -7.71 -21.46 -11.10
CA PHE A 183 -9.14 -21.59 -11.38
C PHE A 183 -9.45 -22.44 -12.61
N GLU A 184 -8.47 -23.13 -13.18
CA GLU A 184 -8.72 -24.09 -14.25
C GLU A 184 -9.44 -25.32 -13.69
N PRO A 185 -10.39 -25.93 -14.45
CA PRO A 185 -10.97 -27.20 -14.04
C PRO A 185 -9.86 -28.22 -13.82
N ALA A 186 -9.84 -28.87 -12.66
CA ALA A 186 -8.97 -30.01 -12.49
C ALA A 186 -9.32 -31.07 -13.54
N GLY A 187 -8.30 -31.68 -14.16
CA GLY A 187 -8.49 -32.89 -14.97
C GLY A 187 -9.11 -34.03 -14.14
N THR A 188 -9.26 -35.21 -14.76
CA THR A 188 -9.82 -36.41 -14.11
C THR A 188 -9.31 -36.55 -12.66
N PRO A 189 -10.21 -36.72 -11.66
CA PRO A 189 -9.84 -36.69 -10.25
C PRO A 189 -8.67 -37.63 -9.97
N ALA A 190 -7.76 -37.17 -9.11
CA ALA A 190 -6.64 -37.97 -8.62
C ALA A 190 -7.17 -39.34 -8.13
N PRO A 191 -6.38 -40.43 -8.31
CA PRO A 191 -6.79 -41.75 -7.83
C PRO A 191 -7.21 -41.63 -6.36
N LYS A 192 -8.37 -42.21 -6.01
CA LYS A 192 -8.77 -42.33 -4.60
C LYS A 192 -7.60 -42.92 -3.81
N ALA A 193 -7.13 -42.20 -2.78
CA ALA A 193 -6.08 -42.66 -1.89
C ALA A 193 -6.39 -44.10 -1.46
N GLY A 194 -5.53 -45.03 -1.86
CA GLY A 194 -5.69 -46.44 -1.52
C GLY A 194 -5.52 -46.66 -0.03
N GLY A 195 -6.45 -47.39 0.59
CA GLY A 195 -6.28 -48.36 1.68
C GLY A 195 -5.66 -48.00 3.03
N ASP A 196 -4.61 -47.18 3.10
CA ASP A 196 -3.63 -47.25 4.19
C ASP A 196 -3.94 -46.36 5.41
N GLY A 197 -5.02 -45.57 5.34
CA GLY A 197 -5.49 -44.68 6.40
C GLY A 197 -4.49 -43.59 6.83
N VAL A 198 -4.86 -42.80 7.83
CA VAL A 198 -4.02 -41.74 8.42
C VAL A 198 -3.91 -41.90 9.92
N THR A 199 -2.74 -41.55 10.48
CA THR A 199 -2.59 -41.43 11.95
C THR A 199 -2.58 -39.95 12.34
N ILE A 200 -3.50 -39.54 13.19
CA ILE A 200 -3.60 -38.18 13.73
C ILE A 200 -3.03 -38.18 15.14
N ILE A 201 -2.12 -37.27 15.42
CA ILE A 201 -1.55 -37.01 16.75
C ILE A 201 -2.12 -35.69 17.23
N LEU A 202 -2.84 -35.71 18.35
CA LEU A 202 -3.51 -34.54 18.91
C LEU A 202 -3.13 -34.37 20.39
N PRO A 203 -2.12 -33.52 20.69
CA PRO A 203 -1.81 -33.15 22.07
C PRO A 203 -2.84 -32.15 22.61
N VAL A 204 -3.23 -32.31 23.87
CA VAL A 204 -4.20 -31.47 24.57
C VAL A 204 -3.60 -30.96 25.87
N PHE A 205 -3.60 -29.64 26.02
CA PHE A 205 -3.35 -28.98 27.30
C PHE A 205 -4.32 -27.80 27.47
N ASN A 206 -5.31 -27.97 28.35
CA ASN A 206 -6.41 -27.00 28.58
C ASN A 206 -7.28 -26.75 27.33
N ALA A 207 -7.77 -25.51 27.15
CA ALA A 207 -8.65 -25.08 26.06
C ALA A 207 -9.97 -25.88 25.93
N PHE A 208 -10.58 -26.24 27.06
CA PHE A 208 -11.80 -27.05 27.11
C PHE A 208 -12.92 -26.55 26.18
N GLU A 209 -13.10 -25.24 26.11
CA GLU A 209 -14.17 -24.59 25.33
C GLU A 209 -14.07 -24.84 23.81
N LEU A 210 -12.88 -25.19 23.30
CA LEU A 210 -12.66 -25.48 21.87
C LEU A 210 -12.64 -26.99 21.58
N LEU A 211 -12.36 -27.79 22.61
CA LEU A 211 -11.96 -29.19 22.48
C LEU A 211 -13.08 -30.08 21.97
N GLU A 212 -14.32 -29.86 22.42
CA GLU A 212 -15.48 -30.64 21.97
C GLU A 212 -15.75 -30.43 20.48
N GLU A 213 -15.71 -29.19 20.00
CA GLU A 213 -15.89 -28.90 18.57
C GLU A 213 -14.74 -29.46 17.75
N ALA A 214 -13.48 -29.27 18.17
CA ALA A 214 -12.31 -29.79 17.47
C ALA A 214 -12.36 -31.31 17.28
N LEU A 215 -12.57 -32.07 18.36
CA LEU A 215 -12.66 -33.52 18.31
C LEU A 215 -13.91 -33.99 17.53
N GLY A 216 -15.03 -33.31 17.70
CA GLY A 216 -16.25 -33.56 16.93
C GLY A 216 -16.04 -33.34 15.43
N ARG A 217 -15.24 -32.35 15.02
CA ARG A 217 -14.85 -32.13 13.62
C ARG A 217 -13.91 -33.24 13.13
N VAL A 218 -12.89 -33.63 13.89
CA VAL A 218 -12.01 -34.77 13.51
C VAL A 218 -12.83 -36.03 13.23
N ALA A 219 -13.77 -36.39 14.11
CA ALA A 219 -14.59 -37.60 13.93
C ALA A 219 -15.56 -37.52 12.74
N ARG A 220 -16.15 -36.34 12.46
CA ARG A 220 -17.18 -36.17 11.42
C ARG A 220 -16.62 -35.82 10.05
N HIS A 221 -15.52 -35.08 9.99
CA HIS A 221 -15.02 -34.44 8.77
C HIS A 221 -13.84 -35.17 8.13
N THR A 222 -13.21 -36.12 8.85
CA THR A 222 -12.11 -36.94 8.32
C THR A 222 -12.68 -37.99 7.37
N ASP A 223 -12.31 -37.90 6.10
CA ASP A 223 -12.88 -38.66 4.98
C ASP A 223 -12.11 -39.95 4.61
N LEU A 224 -11.07 -40.27 5.38
CA LEU A 224 -10.23 -41.46 5.22
C LEU A 224 -10.36 -42.37 6.44
N PRO A 225 -10.01 -43.67 6.35
CA PRO A 225 -9.77 -44.47 7.55
C PRO A 225 -8.71 -43.79 8.42
N TRP A 226 -8.97 -43.64 9.72
CA TRP A 226 -8.08 -42.90 10.62
C TRP A 226 -7.85 -43.59 11.96
N ARG A 227 -6.66 -43.34 12.53
CA ARG A 227 -6.29 -43.64 13.92
C ARG A 227 -5.97 -42.33 14.61
N LEU A 228 -6.45 -42.14 15.83
CA LEU A 228 -6.15 -40.96 16.65
C LEU A 228 -5.33 -41.34 17.88
N ILE A 229 -4.16 -40.74 18.01
CA ILE A 229 -3.33 -40.77 19.21
C ILE A 229 -3.56 -39.44 19.93
N LEU A 230 -4.41 -39.49 20.95
CA LEU A 230 -4.84 -38.35 21.75
C LEU A 230 -3.97 -38.29 23.01
N ILE A 231 -3.22 -37.20 23.21
CA ILE A 231 -2.30 -37.08 24.36
C ILE A 231 -2.80 -35.99 25.29
N GLU A 232 -3.22 -36.35 26.49
CA GLU A 232 -3.58 -35.42 27.57
C GLU A 232 -2.32 -35.04 28.36
N ASP A 233 -1.84 -33.80 28.20
CA ASP A 233 -0.57 -33.34 28.76
C ASP A 233 -0.70 -32.68 30.15
N ALA A 234 -1.42 -33.36 31.06
CA ALA A 234 -1.67 -32.91 32.43
C ALA A 234 -2.28 -31.50 32.53
N SER A 235 -3.41 -31.31 31.83
CA SER A 235 -4.23 -30.10 31.85
C SER A 235 -4.58 -29.67 33.27
N THR A 236 -4.50 -28.36 33.50
CA THR A 236 -4.86 -27.74 34.78
C THR A 236 -6.37 -27.53 34.93
N ASP A 237 -7.11 -27.47 33.83
CA ASP A 237 -8.58 -27.45 33.85
C ASP A 237 -9.11 -28.85 34.19
N PRO A 238 -9.79 -29.02 35.35
CA PRO A 238 -10.25 -30.32 35.82
C PRO A 238 -11.31 -30.97 34.92
N ARG A 239 -11.91 -30.23 33.98
CA ARG A 239 -12.92 -30.73 33.05
C ARG A 239 -12.33 -31.53 31.89
N VAL A 240 -11.08 -31.24 31.49
CA VAL A 240 -10.47 -31.78 30.26
C VAL A 240 -10.28 -33.29 30.32
N ARG A 241 -9.58 -33.79 31.35
CA ARG A 241 -9.24 -35.22 31.45
C ARG A 241 -10.47 -36.13 31.55
N PRO A 242 -11.49 -35.85 32.40
CA PRO A 242 -12.73 -36.62 32.41
C PRO A 242 -13.44 -36.61 31.04
N PHE A 243 -13.48 -35.46 30.39
CA PHE A 243 -14.09 -35.31 29.08
C PHE A 243 -13.37 -36.14 28.00
N LEU A 244 -12.05 -36.12 27.95
CA LEU A 244 -11.29 -36.91 26.96
C LEU A 244 -11.48 -38.41 27.17
N ARG A 245 -11.54 -38.88 28.42
CA ARG A 245 -11.84 -40.30 28.73
C ARG A 245 -13.22 -40.69 28.24
N ASP A 246 -14.23 -39.88 28.53
CA ASP A 246 -15.60 -40.12 28.09
C ASP A 246 -15.72 -40.08 26.55
N TRP A 247 -15.14 -39.06 25.91
CA TRP A 247 -15.16 -38.92 24.46
C TRP A 247 -14.43 -40.09 23.77
N ALA A 248 -13.24 -40.47 24.23
CA ALA A 248 -12.50 -41.61 23.68
C ALA A 248 -13.27 -42.94 23.89
N GLY A 249 -13.91 -43.13 25.04
CA GLY A 249 -14.73 -44.31 25.31
C GLY A 249 -15.97 -44.41 24.41
N ARG A 250 -16.62 -43.28 24.12
CA ARG A 250 -17.79 -43.23 23.21
C ARG A 250 -17.44 -43.44 21.74
N ASN A 251 -16.30 -42.90 21.29
CA ASN A 251 -15.93 -42.87 19.87
C ASN A 251 -14.92 -43.98 19.47
N GLY A 252 -14.23 -44.61 20.43
CA GLY A 252 -13.12 -45.55 20.20
C GLY A 252 -13.49 -46.98 19.85
N GLN A 253 -14.71 -47.26 19.36
CA GLN A 253 -15.11 -48.61 18.96
C GLN A 253 -14.15 -49.17 17.88
N GLY A 254 -13.50 -50.30 18.15
CA GLY A 254 -12.58 -50.95 17.22
C GLY A 254 -11.10 -50.53 17.29
N GLY A 255 -10.65 -49.85 18.35
CA GLY A 255 -9.22 -49.55 18.58
C GLY A 255 -8.66 -48.38 17.76
N GLN A 256 -9.53 -47.55 17.20
CA GLN A 256 -9.18 -46.39 16.37
C GLN A 256 -8.64 -45.20 17.19
N ILE A 257 -8.86 -45.18 18.51
CA ILE A 257 -8.48 -44.06 19.39
C ILE A 257 -7.63 -44.60 20.54
N GLU A 258 -6.44 -44.02 20.71
CA GLU A 258 -5.52 -44.28 21.81
C GLU A 258 -5.39 -43.00 22.64
N LEU A 259 -5.84 -43.04 23.90
CA LEU A 259 -5.69 -41.94 24.85
C LEU A 259 -4.46 -42.20 25.73
N ILE A 260 -3.50 -41.28 25.70
CA ILE A 260 -2.29 -41.28 26.52
C ILE A 260 -2.40 -40.14 27.53
N GLU A 261 -2.26 -40.45 28.82
CA GLU A 261 -2.36 -39.45 29.89
C GLU A 261 -1.00 -39.23 30.56
N ASN A 262 -0.41 -38.05 30.39
CA ASN A 262 0.82 -37.70 31.08
C ASN A 262 0.53 -37.41 32.56
N SER A 263 1.47 -37.75 33.45
CA SER A 263 1.36 -37.46 34.88
C SER A 263 1.75 -36.02 35.25
N GLN A 264 2.48 -35.34 34.36
CA GLN A 264 2.93 -33.96 34.49
C GLN A 264 2.94 -33.30 33.11
N ASN A 265 2.90 -31.96 33.04
CA ASN A 265 2.98 -31.23 31.77
C ASN A 265 4.40 -31.32 31.20
N LEU A 266 4.55 -32.16 30.17
CA LEU A 266 5.79 -32.39 29.43
C LEU A 266 6.00 -31.35 28.32
N GLY A 267 4.94 -30.64 27.94
CA GLY A 267 4.93 -29.67 26.85
C GLY A 267 4.62 -30.30 25.50
N PHE A 268 4.39 -29.43 24.51
CA PHE A 268 4.00 -29.82 23.15
C PHE A 268 4.98 -30.81 22.52
N ILE A 269 6.28 -30.50 22.54
CA ILE A 269 7.33 -31.30 21.88
C ILE A 269 7.36 -32.74 22.43
N ALA A 270 7.40 -32.91 23.74
CA ALA A 270 7.48 -34.23 24.36
C ALA A 270 6.19 -35.05 24.16
N SER A 271 5.02 -34.39 24.21
CA SER A 271 3.74 -35.02 23.93
C SER A 271 3.65 -35.51 22.48
N VAL A 272 4.03 -34.67 21.51
CA VAL A 272 4.05 -35.06 20.09
C VAL A 272 5.08 -36.16 19.82
N ASN A 273 6.27 -36.11 20.43
CA ASN A 273 7.27 -37.18 20.31
C ASN A 273 6.77 -38.54 20.85
N THR A 274 5.98 -38.53 21.92
CA THR A 274 5.29 -39.74 22.41
C THR A 274 4.32 -40.26 21.35
N GLY A 275 3.57 -39.35 20.70
CA GLY A 275 2.72 -39.69 19.56
C GLY A 275 3.50 -40.27 18.38
N PHE A 276 4.65 -39.71 18.02
CA PHE A 276 5.49 -40.22 16.93
C PHE A 276 5.99 -41.64 17.21
N ALA A 277 6.46 -41.92 18.43
CA ALA A 277 6.87 -43.26 18.82
C ALA A 277 5.72 -44.26 18.63
N ARG A 278 4.51 -43.92 19.10
CA ARG A 278 3.30 -44.77 18.95
C ARG A 278 2.81 -44.94 17.52
N ALA A 279 2.98 -43.91 16.69
CA ALA A 279 2.66 -43.98 15.26
C ALA A 279 3.62 -44.93 14.53
N LEU A 280 4.90 -44.99 14.96
CA LEU A 280 5.94 -45.83 14.36
C LEU A 280 5.95 -47.27 14.91
N GLU A 281 5.54 -47.51 16.16
CA GLU A 281 5.56 -48.82 16.83
C GLU A 281 4.51 -49.85 16.35
N GLY A 282 3.41 -49.42 15.72
CA GLY A 282 2.26 -50.29 15.41
C GLY A 282 2.25 -50.93 14.01
N CYS A 283 1.66 -52.14 13.90
CA CYS A 283 1.31 -52.79 12.63
C CYS A 283 0.10 -52.14 11.91
N GLY A 284 -0.53 -51.13 12.51
CA GLY A 284 -1.71 -50.44 12.00
C GLY A 284 -1.34 -49.14 11.28
N GLY A 285 -1.06 -49.26 9.97
CA GLY A 285 -0.99 -48.17 8.99
C GLY A 285 0.42 -47.80 8.52
N GLU A 286 0.75 -48.09 7.26
CA GLU A 286 1.93 -47.53 6.56
C GLU A 286 1.70 -46.08 6.09
N GLY A 287 0.53 -45.52 6.39
CA GLY A 287 0.09 -44.21 5.94
C GLY A 287 0.76 -43.00 6.63
N PRO A 288 0.52 -41.78 6.12
CA PRO A 288 1.05 -40.54 6.68
C PRO A 288 0.60 -40.24 8.11
N VAL A 289 1.39 -39.43 8.80
CA VAL A 289 1.12 -38.95 10.17
C VAL A 289 0.75 -37.48 10.13
N ILE A 290 -0.29 -37.05 10.86
CA ILE A 290 -0.74 -35.66 10.93
C ILE A 290 -0.59 -35.17 12.37
N VAL A 291 0.16 -34.09 12.57
CA VAL A 291 0.14 -33.34 13.84
C VAL A 291 -0.98 -32.32 13.75
N LEU A 292 -1.90 -32.33 14.71
CA LEU A 292 -3.07 -31.45 14.76
C LEU A 292 -3.22 -30.86 16.15
N ASN A 293 -3.30 -29.54 16.25
CA ASN A 293 -3.56 -28.87 17.52
C ASN A 293 -5.03 -29.02 17.94
N SER A 294 -5.29 -28.96 19.26
CA SER A 294 -6.63 -29.03 19.84
C SER A 294 -7.53 -27.82 19.56
N ASP A 295 -7.02 -26.78 18.89
CA ASP A 295 -7.70 -25.56 18.47
C ASP A 295 -7.69 -25.36 16.94
N ALA A 296 -7.33 -26.41 16.19
CA ALA A 296 -7.40 -26.45 14.73
C ALA A 296 -8.72 -27.08 14.28
N PHE A 297 -9.54 -26.30 13.58
CA PHE A 297 -10.91 -26.66 13.23
C PHE A 297 -10.97 -27.09 11.77
N VAL A 298 -10.84 -28.40 11.59
CA VAL A 298 -10.77 -29.01 10.26
C VAL A 298 -12.12 -28.95 9.52
N PRO A 299 -12.14 -28.58 8.22
CA PRO A 299 -13.35 -28.60 7.41
C PRO A 299 -13.67 -30.01 6.89
N GLU A 300 -14.83 -30.20 6.28
CA GLU A 300 -15.23 -31.48 5.67
C GLU A 300 -14.26 -31.95 4.57
N GLY A 301 -13.88 -33.23 4.59
CA GLY A 301 -13.02 -33.83 3.56
C GLY A 301 -11.59 -33.27 3.54
N TRP A 302 -11.06 -32.88 4.70
CA TRP A 302 -9.76 -32.24 4.82
C TRP A 302 -8.59 -33.22 4.67
N ALA A 303 -8.72 -34.45 5.16
CA ALA A 303 -7.58 -35.35 5.36
C ALA A 303 -7.03 -35.86 4.02
N SER A 304 -7.91 -36.28 3.10
CA SER A 304 -7.48 -36.70 1.76
C SER A 304 -6.77 -35.58 0.99
N ARG A 305 -7.26 -34.34 1.11
CA ARG A 305 -6.63 -33.16 0.50
C ARG A 305 -5.26 -32.87 1.10
N LEU A 306 -5.13 -32.93 2.42
CA LEU A 306 -3.88 -32.62 3.11
C LEU A 306 -2.78 -33.65 2.78
N ILE A 307 -3.11 -34.94 2.73
CA ILE A 307 -2.11 -36.00 2.48
C ILE A 307 -1.86 -36.26 0.99
N GLY A 308 -2.76 -35.84 0.09
CA GLY A 308 -2.66 -36.10 -1.35
C GLY A 308 -1.26 -35.87 -1.93
N PRO A 309 -0.63 -34.70 -1.68
CA PRO A 309 0.72 -34.43 -2.18
C PRO A 309 1.81 -35.39 -1.68
N LEU A 310 1.67 -35.94 -0.46
CA LEU A 310 2.60 -36.95 0.09
C LEU A 310 2.47 -38.31 -0.61
N LEU A 311 1.26 -38.62 -1.09
CA LEU A 311 0.97 -39.88 -1.79
C LEU A 311 1.39 -39.80 -3.26
N GLU A 312 1.23 -38.64 -3.89
CA GLU A 312 1.60 -38.38 -5.28
C GLU A 312 3.12 -38.24 -5.48
N ASP A 313 3.83 -37.65 -4.51
CA ASP A 313 5.26 -37.39 -4.60
C ASP A 313 5.99 -37.82 -3.30
N ARG A 314 6.75 -38.92 -3.40
CA ARG A 314 7.51 -39.49 -2.29
C ARG A 314 8.67 -38.59 -1.82
N THR A 315 9.02 -37.53 -2.56
CA THR A 315 10.01 -36.53 -2.12
C THR A 315 9.43 -35.49 -1.16
N VAL A 316 8.09 -35.44 -0.99
CA VAL A 316 7.45 -34.52 -0.06
C VAL A 316 7.54 -35.06 1.36
N ALA A 317 8.17 -34.30 2.24
CA ALA A 317 8.32 -34.60 3.65
C ALA A 317 7.15 -34.08 4.49
N SER A 318 6.61 -32.90 4.16
CA SER A 318 5.42 -32.37 4.83
C SER A 318 4.52 -31.50 3.96
N VAL A 319 3.26 -31.39 4.39
CA VAL A 319 2.24 -30.51 3.81
C VAL A 319 1.53 -29.74 4.93
N THR A 320 1.36 -28.43 4.75
CA THR A 320 0.66 -27.54 5.68
C THR A 320 -0.45 -26.78 4.93
N PRO A 321 -1.69 -26.73 5.43
CA PRO A 321 -2.77 -25.99 4.79
C PRO A 321 -2.65 -24.48 5.05
N MET A 322 -3.42 -23.69 4.30
CA MET A 322 -3.62 -22.29 4.66
C MET A 322 -4.50 -22.17 5.91
N SER A 323 -4.36 -21.06 6.63
CA SER A 323 -5.13 -20.76 7.84
C SER A 323 -5.29 -19.25 8.03
N ASN A 324 -6.10 -18.84 9.00
CA ASN A 324 -6.14 -17.49 9.51
C ASN A 324 -4.94 -17.13 10.41
N ASP A 325 -4.26 -18.13 10.97
CA ASP A 325 -3.06 -17.95 11.79
C ASP A 325 -2.07 -19.12 11.58
N ALA A 326 -1.27 -19.02 10.53
CA ALA A 326 -0.26 -20.02 10.15
C ALA A 326 0.99 -19.39 9.51
N GLU A 327 1.48 -18.30 10.09
CA GLU A 327 2.69 -17.59 9.65
C GLU A 327 2.70 -17.29 8.13
N ILE A 328 3.65 -17.84 7.38
CA ILE A 328 3.80 -17.68 5.91
C ILE A 328 2.60 -18.24 5.10
N PHE A 329 1.75 -19.05 5.73
CA PHE A 329 0.52 -19.60 5.13
C PHE A 329 -0.76 -18.82 5.53
N SER A 330 -0.62 -17.74 6.31
CA SER A 330 -1.78 -16.96 6.82
C SER A 330 -2.52 -16.17 5.74
N ALA A 331 -3.84 -16.34 5.64
CA ALA A 331 -4.73 -15.46 4.90
C ALA A 331 -5.63 -14.66 5.88
N PRO A 332 -6.06 -13.44 5.53
CA PRO A 332 -5.88 -12.77 4.25
C PRO A 332 -4.48 -12.20 4.02
N VAL A 333 -3.73 -11.85 5.08
CA VAL A 333 -2.41 -11.20 5.00
C VAL A 333 -1.32 -12.15 5.47
N ILE A 334 -0.28 -12.31 4.65
CA ILE A 334 0.86 -13.19 4.97
C ILE A 334 1.53 -12.77 6.29
N CYS A 335 1.90 -13.75 7.12
CA CYS A 335 2.53 -13.54 8.43
C CYS A 335 1.70 -12.70 9.42
N ARG A 336 0.38 -12.63 9.24
CA ARG A 336 -0.50 -11.91 10.16
C ARG A 336 -1.73 -12.75 10.52
N ALA A 337 -1.82 -13.06 11.81
CA ALA A 337 -2.99 -13.69 12.40
C ALA A 337 -4.22 -12.79 12.27
N SER A 338 -5.35 -13.38 11.90
CA SER A 338 -6.65 -12.71 11.84
C SER A 338 -7.69 -13.56 12.57
N GLY A 339 -8.57 -12.94 13.37
CA GLY A 339 -9.66 -13.67 14.05
C GLY A 339 -10.74 -14.07 13.06
N LEU A 340 -11.39 -15.22 13.27
CA LEU A 340 -12.55 -15.71 12.50
C LEU A 340 -13.78 -15.81 13.41
N ASP A 341 -14.94 -15.49 12.85
CA ASP A 341 -16.24 -15.76 13.46
C ASP A 341 -16.67 -17.21 13.13
N PRO A 342 -17.53 -17.83 13.96
CA PRO A 342 -17.97 -19.21 13.74
C PRO A 342 -18.52 -19.45 12.32
N GLY A 343 -17.98 -20.47 11.65
CA GLY A 343 -18.39 -20.88 10.30
C GLY A 343 -17.71 -20.12 9.16
N GLU A 344 -16.97 -19.04 9.43
CA GLU A 344 -16.20 -18.36 8.38
C GLU A 344 -15.07 -19.24 7.82
N GLY A 345 -14.40 -20.02 8.66
CA GLY A 345 -13.37 -20.97 8.24
C GLY A 345 -13.89 -21.99 7.21
N ASP A 346 -15.09 -22.52 7.43
CA ASP A 346 -15.72 -23.49 6.51
C ASP A 346 -16.12 -22.83 5.17
N ARG A 347 -16.56 -21.55 5.20
CA ARG A 347 -16.84 -20.78 3.97
C ARG A 347 -15.58 -20.51 3.15
N LEU A 348 -14.47 -20.21 3.81
CA LEU A 348 -13.18 -20.02 3.16
C LEU A 348 -12.69 -21.33 2.54
N ASP A 349 -12.86 -22.45 3.24
CA ASP A 349 -12.52 -23.77 2.69
C ASP A 349 -13.40 -24.15 1.48
N ALA A 350 -14.68 -23.77 1.47
CA ALA A 350 -15.56 -23.97 0.32
C ALA A 350 -15.06 -23.26 -0.96
N ILE A 351 -14.30 -22.17 -0.82
CA ILE A 351 -13.58 -21.53 -1.92
C ILE A 351 -12.27 -22.26 -2.20
N ALA A 352 -11.48 -22.54 -1.16
CA ALA A 352 -10.18 -23.21 -1.27
C ALA A 352 -10.28 -24.54 -2.03
N ARG A 353 -11.28 -25.35 -1.73
CA ARG A 353 -11.49 -26.67 -2.36
C ARG A 353 -11.77 -26.62 -3.86
N ARG A 354 -12.10 -25.45 -4.41
CA ARG A 354 -12.34 -25.23 -5.85
C ARG A 354 -11.04 -24.94 -6.60
N PHE A 355 -9.93 -24.67 -5.90
CA PHE A 355 -8.65 -24.38 -6.52
C PHE A 355 -8.08 -25.64 -7.19
N HIS A 356 -7.40 -25.44 -8.32
CA HIS A 356 -6.71 -26.50 -9.02
C HIS A 356 -5.61 -27.12 -8.13
N PRO A 357 -5.65 -28.44 -7.83
CA PRO A 357 -4.76 -29.07 -6.84
C PRO A 357 -3.28 -28.81 -7.08
N GLY A 358 -2.81 -28.90 -8.33
CA GLY A 358 -1.40 -28.67 -8.67
C GLY A 358 -0.97 -27.20 -8.63
N ALA A 359 -1.89 -26.26 -8.88
CA ALA A 359 -1.58 -24.81 -8.83
C ALA A 359 -1.74 -24.24 -7.42
N ALA A 360 -2.42 -24.98 -6.54
CA ALA A 360 -2.61 -24.66 -5.13
C ALA A 360 -1.43 -25.08 -4.25
N LEU A 361 -0.37 -25.67 -4.80
CA LEU A 361 0.81 -26.11 -4.06
C LEU A 361 1.99 -25.14 -4.23
N ALA A 362 2.67 -24.82 -3.12
CA ALA A 362 3.88 -24.02 -3.14
C ALA A 362 4.96 -24.66 -2.26
N GLU A 363 6.19 -24.76 -2.77
CA GLU A 363 7.32 -25.20 -1.94
C GLU A 363 7.69 -24.11 -0.92
N ALA A 364 7.81 -24.51 0.33
CA ALA A 364 8.08 -23.65 1.47
C ALA A 364 9.39 -24.04 2.17
N PRO A 365 10.02 -23.10 2.91
CA PRO A 365 11.19 -23.41 3.73
C PRO A 365 10.86 -24.25 4.98
N THR A 366 9.60 -24.29 5.40
CA THR A 366 9.12 -25.03 6.58
C THR A 366 7.62 -25.34 6.47
N GLY A 367 7.15 -26.32 7.24
CA GLY A 367 5.73 -26.46 7.62
C GLY A 367 5.41 -25.71 8.91
N VAL A 368 4.14 -25.67 9.30
CA VAL A 368 3.66 -25.09 10.57
C VAL A 368 2.89 -26.14 11.36
N GLY A 369 3.26 -26.36 12.62
CA GLY A 369 2.84 -27.50 13.43
C GLY A 369 1.38 -27.51 13.91
N PHE A 370 0.57 -26.48 13.63
CA PHE A 370 -0.84 -26.45 14.05
C PHE A 370 -1.70 -27.50 13.32
N CYS A 371 -1.36 -27.78 12.06
CA CYS A 371 -1.95 -28.78 11.20
C CYS A 371 -0.92 -29.13 10.12
N MET A 372 -0.18 -30.22 10.31
CA MET A 372 0.93 -30.60 9.43
C MET A 372 0.90 -32.10 9.16
N ALA A 373 0.68 -32.48 7.90
CA ALA A 373 0.87 -33.85 7.46
C ALA A 373 2.34 -34.12 7.18
N MET A 374 2.80 -35.31 7.57
CA MET A 374 4.19 -35.75 7.55
C MET A 374 4.27 -37.10 6.87
N SER A 375 5.22 -37.23 5.95
CA SER A 375 5.53 -38.52 5.32
C SER A 375 6.07 -39.48 6.38
N ARG A 376 5.48 -40.69 6.47
CA ARG A 376 5.95 -41.75 7.38
C ARG A 376 7.41 -42.11 7.12
N ALA A 377 7.86 -42.08 5.86
CA ALA A 377 9.23 -42.42 5.48
C ALA A 377 10.26 -41.38 5.97
N PHE A 378 9.92 -40.09 5.94
CA PHE A 378 10.78 -39.05 6.51
C PHE A 378 10.69 -39.01 8.04
N LEU A 379 9.50 -39.25 8.60
CA LEU A 379 9.34 -39.37 10.05
C LEU A 379 10.13 -40.56 10.61
N ALA A 380 10.21 -41.70 9.93
CA ALA A 380 11.04 -42.82 10.37
C ALA A 380 12.54 -42.48 10.41
N GLN A 381 13.01 -41.58 9.52
CA GLN A 381 14.41 -41.13 9.49
C GLN A 381 14.70 -40.05 10.53
N VAL A 382 13.71 -39.18 10.82
CA VAL A 382 13.79 -38.12 11.84
C VAL A 382 12.60 -38.29 12.80
N PRO A 383 12.66 -39.26 13.74
CA PRO A 383 11.49 -39.76 14.48
C PRO A 383 11.06 -38.91 15.67
N HIS A 384 11.65 -37.72 15.83
CA HIS A 384 11.36 -36.82 16.93
C HIS A 384 11.63 -35.38 16.55
N PHE A 385 10.85 -34.50 17.16
CA PHE A 385 11.17 -33.10 17.34
C PHE A 385 12.28 -32.94 18.38
N ASP A 386 13.15 -31.95 18.18
CA ASP A 386 14.29 -31.71 19.07
C ASP A 386 13.83 -31.07 20.38
N THR A 387 14.09 -31.75 21.49
CA THR A 387 13.74 -31.29 22.84
C THR A 387 14.55 -30.07 23.30
N ALA A 388 15.61 -29.69 22.58
CA ALA A 388 16.36 -28.45 22.83
C ALA A 388 15.50 -27.18 22.70
N PHE A 389 14.37 -27.23 21.98
CA PHE A 389 13.39 -26.14 21.89
C PHE A 389 12.43 -26.09 23.10
N GLY A 390 12.63 -26.96 24.11
CA GLY A 390 11.91 -26.93 25.37
C GLY A 390 10.42 -27.23 25.21
N ARG A 391 9.59 -26.20 25.35
CA ARG A 391 8.11 -26.33 25.33
C ARG A 391 7.46 -25.92 24.01
N GLY A 392 8.24 -25.67 22.95
CA GLY A 392 7.76 -25.37 21.60
C GLY A 392 8.44 -24.15 20.96
N TYR A 393 7.99 -23.83 19.75
CA TYR A 393 8.55 -22.85 18.81
C TYR A 393 9.89 -23.29 18.22
N GLY A 394 9.91 -23.63 16.93
CA GLY A 394 11.11 -23.93 16.15
C GLY A 394 11.39 -25.42 15.95
N GLU A 395 10.69 -26.30 16.67
CA GLU A 395 10.82 -27.75 16.55
C GLU A 395 10.44 -28.30 15.17
N GLU A 396 9.36 -27.77 14.60
CA GLU A 396 8.84 -28.11 13.29
C GLU A 396 9.76 -27.54 12.20
N THR A 397 10.33 -26.36 12.44
CA THR A 397 11.33 -25.76 11.56
C THR A 397 12.60 -26.60 11.53
N ASP A 398 13.10 -27.01 12.69
CA ASP A 398 14.28 -27.87 12.82
C ASP A 398 14.06 -29.23 12.15
N TRP A 399 12.89 -29.86 12.36
CA TRP A 399 12.52 -31.10 11.68
C TRP A 399 12.49 -30.92 10.17
N CYS A 400 11.85 -29.85 9.68
CA CYS A 400 11.79 -29.55 8.25
C CYS A 400 13.19 -29.39 7.66
N GLN A 401 14.06 -28.60 8.31
CA GLN A 401 15.43 -28.40 7.83
C GLN A 401 16.26 -29.70 7.84
N LYS A 402 16.10 -30.56 8.85
CA LYS A 402 16.72 -31.90 8.89
C LYS A 402 16.25 -32.77 7.73
N THR A 403 14.94 -32.85 7.49
CA THR A 403 14.40 -33.65 6.38
C THR A 403 14.72 -33.06 5.02
N ARG A 404 14.85 -31.74 4.91
CA ARG A 404 15.30 -31.06 3.68
C ARG A 404 16.73 -31.45 3.32
N ALA A 405 17.61 -31.61 4.31
CA ALA A 405 18.96 -32.13 4.11
C ALA A 405 18.97 -33.59 3.60
N LEU A 406 17.88 -34.34 3.81
CA LEU A 406 17.65 -35.69 3.27
C LEU A 406 16.93 -35.69 1.91
N GLY A 407 16.75 -34.52 1.28
CA GLY A 407 16.03 -34.37 0.01
C GLY A 407 14.51 -34.16 0.14
N GLY A 408 14.01 -33.99 1.37
CA GLY A 408 12.61 -33.73 1.65
C GLY A 408 12.15 -32.33 1.22
N ARG A 409 10.96 -32.26 0.62
CA ARG A 409 10.29 -31.00 0.25
C ARG A 409 9.13 -30.70 1.20
N HIS A 410 8.89 -29.43 1.46
CA HIS A 410 7.79 -28.96 2.31
C HIS A 410 6.83 -28.13 1.47
N LEU A 411 5.54 -28.45 1.51
CA LEU A 411 4.54 -27.81 0.66
C LEU A 411 3.49 -27.06 1.49
N GLY A 412 3.18 -25.84 1.09
CA GLY A 412 1.94 -25.17 1.45
C GLY A 412 0.81 -25.58 0.51
N LEU A 413 -0.36 -25.91 1.06
CA LEU A 413 -1.55 -26.31 0.32
C LEU A 413 -2.64 -25.24 0.44
N ALA A 414 -2.86 -24.49 -0.64
CA ALA A 414 -3.94 -23.51 -0.74
C ALA A 414 -5.32 -24.13 -0.96
N GLY A 415 -5.40 -25.38 -1.40
CA GLY A 415 -6.65 -26.10 -1.67
C GLY A 415 -7.39 -26.58 -0.41
N LEU A 416 -6.88 -26.23 0.76
CA LEU A 416 -7.42 -26.56 2.07
C LEU A 416 -7.21 -25.36 3.01
N PHE A 417 -8.29 -24.91 3.65
CA PHE A 417 -8.24 -23.88 4.67
C PHE A 417 -8.66 -24.45 6.02
N VAL A 418 -7.80 -24.37 7.03
CA VAL A 418 -8.08 -24.85 8.39
C VAL A 418 -8.10 -23.67 9.34
N GLU A 419 -9.22 -23.45 10.01
CA GLU A 419 -9.32 -22.41 11.04
C GLU A 419 -8.45 -22.77 12.25
N HIS A 420 -7.71 -21.81 12.77
CA HIS A 420 -6.90 -21.92 13.98
C HIS A 420 -7.35 -20.84 14.97
N ARG A 421 -8.07 -21.24 16.03
CA ARG A 421 -8.68 -20.30 17.00
C ARG A 421 -7.72 -19.85 18.11
N GLY A 422 -6.48 -20.35 18.12
CA GLY A 422 -5.50 -20.22 19.20
C GLY A 422 -4.86 -18.84 19.39
N ALA A 423 -5.59 -17.84 19.93
CA ALA A 423 -5.01 -16.58 20.39
C ALA A 423 -4.87 -16.45 21.93
N GLY A 424 -5.33 -17.43 22.71
CA GLY A 424 -5.52 -17.25 24.15
C GLY A 424 -4.99 -18.37 25.03
N SER A 425 -3.69 -18.63 25.08
CA SER A 425 -3.08 -19.33 26.24
C SER A 425 -1.55 -19.18 26.22
N PHE A 426 -0.98 -19.05 27.42
CA PHE A 426 0.43 -18.79 27.76
C PHE A 426 0.90 -17.31 27.69
N GLY A 427 1.36 -16.84 28.85
CA GLY A 427 1.76 -15.46 29.12
C GLY A 427 2.58 -14.85 27.99
N THR A 428 2.07 -13.75 27.44
CA THR A 428 2.58 -13.02 26.27
C THR A 428 4.07 -12.70 26.33
N ALA A 429 4.63 -12.48 27.53
CA ALA A 429 6.06 -12.23 27.74
C ALA A 429 6.92 -13.50 27.65
N GLU A 430 6.47 -14.60 28.28
CA GLU A 430 7.21 -15.87 28.28
C GLU A 430 7.17 -16.55 26.91
N LYS A 431 6.00 -16.51 26.24
CA LYS A 431 5.85 -16.93 24.84
C LYS A 431 6.82 -16.16 23.93
N ARG A 432 6.85 -14.83 24.05
CA ARG A 432 7.75 -13.98 23.25
C ARG A 432 9.23 -14.28 23.53
N ARG A 433 9.60 -14.51 24.79
CA ARG A 433 10.97 -14.89 25.16
C ARG A 433 11.37 -16.22 24.52
N ARG A 434 10.52 -17.25 24.62
CA ARG A 434 10.77 -18.56 24.00
C ARG A 434 10.93 -18.45 22.48
N MET A 435 10.07 -17.67 21.81
CA MET A 435 10.20 -17.42 20.37
C MET A 435 11.56 -16.79 20.00
N VAL A 436 12.06 -15.83 20.80
CA VAL A 436 13.36 -15.20 20.58
C VAL A 436 14.50 -16.20 20.80
N ASP A 437 14.45 -16.96 21.89
CA ASP A 437 15.49 -17.95 22.22
C ASP A 437 15.53 -19.06 21.14
N SER A 438 14.37 -19.57 20.70
CA SER A 438 14.26 -20.54 19.62
C SER A 438 14.74 -20.01 18.27
N ALA A 439 14.41 -18.77 17.93
CA ALA A 439 14.90 -18.13 16.70
C ALA A 439 16.43 -18.03 16.68
N ALA A 440 17.06 -17.75 17.83
CA ALA A 440 18.52 -17.75 17.94
C ALA A 440 19.14 -19.15 17.74
N VAL A 441 18.46 -20.21 18.17
CA VAL A 441 18.88 -21.60 17.89
C VAL A 441 18.77 -21.92 16.40
N ILE A 442 17.64 -21.57 15.76
CA ILE A 442 17.43 -21.77 14.32
C ILE A 442 18.46 -21.00 13.50
N ALA A 443 18.66 -19.71 13.76
CA ALA A 443 19.65 -18.90 13.05
C ALA A 443 21.08 -19.45 13.18
N ARG A 444 21.44 -20.03 14.34
CA ARG A 444 22.73 -20.67 14.55
C ARG A 444 22.87 -22.00 13.79
N ARG A 445 21.83 -22.82 13.77
CA ARG A 445 21.85 -24.15 13.13
C ARG A 445 21.68 -24.08 11.61
N TYR A 446 20.88 -23.13 11.13
CA TYR A 446 20.47 -22.98 9.73
C TYR A 446 20.65 -21.53 9.25
N PRO A 447 21.90 -21.09 8.98
CA PRO A 447 22.19 -19.68 8.64
C PRO A 447 21.45 -19.14 7.40
N ASP A 448 21.05 -20.01 6.48
CA ASP A 448 20.30 -19.65 5.28
C ASP A 448 18.77 -19.55 5.49
N TYR A 449 18.24 -20.04 6.60
CA TYR A 449 16.81 -20.19 6.81
C TYR A 449 16.06 -18.85 6.74
N ASP A 450 16.56 -17.82 7.44
CA ASP A 450 15.97 -16.48 7.41
C ASP A 450 15.89 -15.93 5.98
N ARG A 451 16.95 -16.15 5.19
CA ARG A 451 16.97 -15.73 3.77
C ARG A 451 15.88 -16.47 2.98
N GLN A 452 15.70 -17.77 3.20
CA GLN A 452 14.67 -18.57 2.53
C GLN A 452 13.26 -18.10 2.90
N VAL A 453 13.00 -17.80 4.19
CA VAL A 453 11.71 -17.26 4.66
C VAL A 453 11.44 -15.90 4.04
N GLN A 454 12.42 -14.98 4.07
CA GLN A 454 12.27 -13.66 3.46
C GLN A 454 12.09 -13.74 1.93
N GLU A 455 12.69 -14.72 1.27
CA GLU A 455 12.48 -15.00 -0.14
C GLU A 455 11.07 -15.52 -0.42
N PHE A 456 10.56 -16.43 0.41
CA PHE A 456 9.17 -16.91 0.32
C PHE A 456 8.18 -15.76 0.53
N ILE A 457 8.35 -14.94 1.58
CA ILE A 457 7.48 -13.78 1.85
C ILE A 457 7.52 -12.79 0.67
N ARG A 458 8.70 -12.53 0.12
CA ARG A 458 8.87 -11.60 -1.00
C ARG A 458 8.20 -12.12 -2.27
N ARG A 459 8.36 -13.40 -2.59
CA ARG A 459 7.81 -14.04 -3.80
C ARG A 459 6.33 -14.40 -3.67
N ASP A 460 5.83 -14.56 -2.44
CA ASP A 460 4.49 -15.03 -2.08
C ASP A 460 3.91 -15.99 -3.13
N PRO A 461 4.47 -17.21 -3.28
CA PRO A 461 4.04 -18.14 -4.33
C PRO A 461 2.56 -18.53 -4.21
N MET A 462 1.95 -18.30 -3.05
CA MET A 462 0.53 -18.56 -2.78
C MET A 462 -0.35 -17.30 -2.96
N THR A 463 0.20 -16.22 -3.53
CA THR A 463 -0.46 -14.91 -3.63
C THR A 463 -1.84 -14.99 -4.28
N THR A 464 -2.01 -15.83 -5.30
CA THR A 464 -3.29 -15.91 -6.03
C THR A 464 -4.38 -16.50 -5.16
N ALA A 465 -4.06 -17.61 -4.47
CA ALA A 465 -4.98 -18.22 -3.53
C ALA A 465 -5.24 -17.31 -2.33
N ARG A 466 -4.19 -16.68 -1.80
CA ARG A 466 -4.31 -15.73 -0.69
C ARG A 466 -5.21 -14.54 -1.05
N LEU A 467 -5.08 -14.00 -2.25
CA LEU A 467 -5.92 -12.91 -2.75
C LEU A 467 -7.37 -13.37 -2.94
N ALA A 468 -7.59 -14.55 -3.51
CA ALA A 468 -8.93 -15.13 -3.66
C ALA A 468 -9.62 -15.38 -2.30
N LEU A 469 -8.90 -15.94 -1.34
CA LEU A 469 -9.38 -16.10 0.03
C LEU A 469 -9.60 -14.75 0.72
N ALA A 470 -8.75 -13.75 0.49
CA ALA A 470 -8.93 -12.41 1.04
C ALA A 470 -10.20 -11.73 0.50
N VAL A 471 -10.52 -11.91 -0.78
CA VAL A 471 -11.80 -11.42 -1.37
C VAL A 471 -12.98 -12.16 -0.77
N ALA A 472 -12.93 -13.49 -0.66
CA ALA A 472 -14.00 -14.29 -0.06
C ALA A 472 -14.24 -13.91 1.41
N TRP A 473 -13.15 -13.70 2.16
CA TRP A 473 -13.17 -13.23 3.53
C TRP A 473 -13.84 -11.85 3.63
N ALA A 474 -13.37 -10.89 2.83
CA ALA A 474 -13.92 -9.55 2.79
C ALA A 474 -15.43 -9.58 2.46
N ALA A 475 -15.84 -10.41 1.49
CA ALA A 475 -17.24 -10.58 1.11
C ALA A 475 -18.09 -11.17 2.24
N ALA A 476 -17.57 -12.13 3.00
CA ALA A 476 -18.30 -12.77 4.10
C ALA A 476 -18.61 -11.82 5.27
N ARG A 477 -17.80 -10.77 5.45
CA ARG A 477 -17.95 -9.76 6.51
C ARG A 477 -18.57 -8.46 6.06
N GLN A 478 -18.82 -8.30 4.76
CA GLN A 478 -19.30 -7.05 4.24
C GLN A 478 -20.80 -6.92 4.47
N ASP A 479 -21.16 -5.99 5.34
CA ASP A 479 -22.53 -5.51 5.40
C ASP A 479 -22.82 -4.62 4.17
N GLY A 480 -23.77 -5.05 3.34
CA GLY A 480 -24.16 -4.35 2.12
C GLY A 480 -23.23 -4.59 0.93
N ARG A 481 -22.99 -3.55 0.13
CA ARG A 481 -22.28 -3.65 -1.14
C ARG A 481 -20.78 -3.49 -0.95
N MET A 482 -20.00 -4.45 -1.42
CA MET A 482 -18.54 -4.38 -1.42
C MET A 482 -18.05 -3.24 -2.33
N PRO A 483 -17.32 -2.25 -1.81
CA PRO A 483 -16.76 -1.22 -2.65
C PRO A 483 -15.60 -1.75 -3.51
N LEU A 484 -15.70 -1.55 -4.82
CA LEU A 484 -14.68 -1.87 -5.81
C LEU A 484 -14.28 -0.61 -6.59
N TYR A 485 -13.12 -0.07 -6.27
CA TYR A 485 -12.62 1.17 -6.87
C TYR A 485 -11.72 0.89 -8.07
N LEU A 486 -11.99 1.52 -9.22
CA LEU A 486 -11.04 1.58 -10.34
C LEU A 486 -10.20 2.86 -10.23
N ALA A 487 -8.90 2.72 -10.03
CA ALA A 487 -7.98 3.85 -9.87
C ALA A 487 -6.68 3.65 -10.65
N HIS A 488 -5.88 4.71 -10.77
CA HIS A 488 -4.53 4.62 -11.32
C HIS A 488 -3.49 4.51 -10.19
N ALA A 489 -2.24 4.22 -10.54
CA ALA A 489 -1.15 4.05 -9.57
C ALA A 489 -0.16 5.24 -9.48
N MET A 490 -0.54 6.41 -10.01
CA MET A 490 0.40 7.54 -10.18
C MET A 490 0.41 8.53 -8.99
N GLY A 491 -0.40 8.27 -7.96
CA GLY A 491 -0.59 9.18 -6.82
C GLY A 491 -1.34 10.47 -7.19
N GLY A 492 -1.26 11.48 -6.33
CA GLY A 492 -1.88 12.80 -6.56
C GLY A 492 -3.21 12.98 -5.84
N GLY A 493 -4.05 13.90 -6.33
CA GLY A 493 -5.30 14.29 -5.66
C GLY A 493 -6.37 13.19 -5.65
N ALA A 494 -6.54 12.47 -6.77
CA ALA A 494 -7.49 11.37 -6.88
C ALA A 494 -7.09 10.18 -5.99
N GLU A 495 -5.79 9.91 -5.83
CA GLU A 495 -5.29 8.87 -4.92
C GLU A 495 -5.57 9.21 -3.46
N LYS A 496 -5.26 10.43 -3.01
CA LYS A 496 -5.53 10.86 -1.63
C LYS A 496 -7.02 10.80 -1.29
N TYR A 497 -7.88 11.06 -2.27
CA TYR A 497 -9.32 10.91 -2.11
C TYR A 497 -9.72 9.44 -1.94
N LEU A 498 -9.19 8.54 -2.77
CA LEU A 498 -9.39 7.11 -2.66
C LEU A 498 -8.92 6.58 -1.30
N GLU A 499 -7.72 6.93 -0.87
CA GLU A 499 -7.15 6.53 0.44
C GLU A 499 -8.09 6.90 1.59
N ARG A 500 -8.70 8.09 1.56
CA ARG A 500 -9.70 8.52 2.55
C ARG A 500 -10.98 7.70 2.50
N ARG A 501 -11.48 7.35 1.31
CA ARG A 501 -12.68 6.51 1.16
C ARG A 501 -12.43 5.09 1.64
N VAL A 502 -11.31 4.48 1.24
CA VAL A 502 -10.89 3.16 1.70
C VAL A 502 -10.73 3.14 3.22
N ALA A 503 -10.06 4.14 3.81
CA ALA A 503 -9.94 4.26 5.26
C ALA A 503 -11.30 4.36 5.96
N LYS A 504 -12.27 5.07 5.36
CA LYS A 504 -13.64 5.17 5.89
C LYS A 504 -14.39 3.85 5.79
N ASP A 505 -14.29 3.13 4.67
CA ASP A 505 -14.94 1.82 4.49
C ASP A 505 -14.39 0.80 5.51
N ILE A 506 -13.08 0.80 5.76
CA ILE A 506 -12.43 -0.04 6.80
C ILE A 506 -12.85 0.39 8.21
N ALA A 507 -12.87 1.69 8.50
CA ALA A 507 -13.27 2.20 9.82
C ALA A 507 -14.73 1.88 10.16
N ALA A 508 -15.57 1.65 9.15
CA ALA A 508 -16.95 1.18 9.31
C ALA A 508 -17.06 -0.34 9.57
N GLY A 509 -15.93 -1.05 9.71
CA GLY A 509 -15.89 -2.50 9.93
C GLY A 509 -15.87 -3.34 8.65
N GLY A 510 -15.86 -2.71 7.46
CA GLY A 510 -15.84 -3.40 6.17
C GLY A 510 -14.45 -3.58 5.57
N ALA A 511 -14.43 -3.88 4.27
CA ALA A 511 -13.23 -3.95 3.45
C ALA A 511 -13.41 -3.13 2.17
N ALA A 512 -12.32 -2.91 1.43
CA ALA A 512 -12.38 -2.27 0.12
C ALA A 512 -11.48 -2.96 -0.90
N LEU A 513 -12.01 -3.10 -2.11
CA LEU A 513 -11.28 -3.63 -3.25
C LEU A 513 -10.81 -2.48 -4.13
N VAL A 514 -9.55 -2.51 -4.57
CA VAL A 514 -8.99 -1.51 -5.50
C VAL A 514 -8.40 -2.23 -6.70
N LEU A 515 -8.93 -1.95 -7.88
CA LEU A 515 -8.41 -2.38 -9.16
C LEU A 515 -7.60 -1.25 -9.78
N ARG A 516 -6.27 -1.35 -9.73
CA ARG A 516 -5.37 -0.33 -10.28
C ARG A 516 -4.99 -0.58 -11.73
N VAL A 517 -4.90 0.51 -12.48
CA VAL A 517 -4.43 0.56 -13.87
C VAL A 517 -3.19 1.46 -14.03
N GLY A 518 -2.56 1.40 -15.20
CA GLY A 518 -1.43 2.25 -15.56
C GLY A 518 -0.09 1.83 -14.98
N GLN A 519 0.17 0.52 -14.92
CA GLN A 519 1.42 -0.08 -14.45
C GLN A 519 2.06 -1.02 -15.51
N MET A 520 3.08 -1.78 -15.09
CA MET A 520 3.72 -2.84 -15.88
C MET A 520 2.77 -3.97 -16.29
N HIS A 521 1.80 -4.31 -15.44
CA HIS A 521 0.66 -5.13 -15.80
C HIS A 521 -0.56 -4.23 -15.92
N ARG A 522 -1.54 -4.63 -16.73
CA ARG A 522 -2.77 -3.85 -16.91
C ARG A 522 -3.55 -3.73 -15.60
N TRP A 523 -3.64 -4.82 -14.84
CA TRP A 523 -4.43 -4.88 -13.61
C TRP A 523 -3.54 -5.17 -12.39
N ARG A 524 -3.78 -4.42 -11.32
CA ARG A 524 -3.41 -4.81 -9.96
C ARG A 524 -4.67 -4.85 -9.12
N LEU A 525 -4.98 -6.00 -8.53
CA LEU A 525 -6.09 -6.12 -7.60
C LEU A 525 -5.54 -6.06 -6.17
N GLU A 526 -6.15 -5.22 -5.35
CA GLU A 526 -5.79 -5.01 -3.94
C GLU A 526 -7.03 -5.23 -3.06
N VAL A 527 -6.88 -6.01 -1.99
CA VAL A 527 -7.87 -6.16 -0.92
C VAL A 527 -7.35 -5.40 0.28
N HIS A 528 -8.07 -4.34 0.68
CA HIS A 528 -7.75 -3.52 1.84
C HIS A 528 -8.69 -3.89 2.98
N GLY A 529 -8.13 -4.35 4.10
CA GLY A 529 -8.88 -4.64 5.32
C GLY A 529 -8.18 -4.09 6.56
N ALA A 530 -8.81 -4.26 7.73
CA ALA A 530 -8.24 -3.85 9.02
C ALA A 530 -6.87 -4.49 9.30
N ASP A 531 -6.65 -5.69 8.77
CA ASP A 531 -5.40 -6.43 8.93
C ASP A 531 -4.31 -6.09 7.89
N GLY A 532 -4.62 -5.25 6.92
CA GLY A 532 -3.64 -4.79 5.94
C GLY A 532 -4.09 -5.06 4.51
N ILE A 533 -3.11 -5.20 3.61
CA ILE A 533 -3.34 -5.21 2.17
C ILE A 533 -2.76 -6.48 1.57
N THR A 534 -3.60 -7.20 0.82
CA THR A 534 -3.19 -8.31 -0.05
C THR A 534 -3.38 -7.90 -1.49
N GLN A 535 -2.40 -8.17 -2.36
CA GLN A 535 -2.40 -7.66 -3.72
C GLN A 535 -1.71 -8.61 -4.70
N GLY A 536 -2.14 -8.56 -5.96
CA GLY A 536 -1.49 -9.25 -7.06
C GLY A 536 -1.74 -8.56 -8.40
N VAL A 537 -0.97 -8.93 -9.42
CA VAL A 537 -1.02 -8.31 -10.76
C VAL A 537 -1.31 -9.31 -11.86
N CYS A 538 -2.06 -8.91 -12.88
CA CYS A 538 -2.31 -9.71 -14.08
C CYS A 538 -2.62 -8.83 -15.29
N ASP A 539 -2.57 -9.42 -16.48
CA ASP A 539 -3.07 -8.79 -17.72
C ASP A 539 -4.41 -9.40 -18.17
N ASP A 540 -4.82 -10.53 -17.58
CA ASP A 540 -6.07 -11.22 -17.87
C ASP A 540 -7.21 -10.71 -16.98
N PHE A 541 -8.20 -10.07 -17.60
CA PHE A 541 -9.38 -9.57 -16.92
C PHE A 541 -10.30 -10.70 -16.43
N THR A 542 -10.33 -11.84 -17.13
CA THR A 542 -11.20 -12.97 -16.74
C THR A 542 -10.77 -13.57 -15.41
N LEU A 543 -9.47 -13.53 -15.09
CA LEU A 543 -8.95 -13.89 -13.77
C LEU A 543 -9.46 -12.95 -12.66
N ILE A 544 -9.56 -11.65 -12.93
CA ILE A 544 -10.17 -10.69 -11.99
C ILE A 544 -11.64 -11.06 -11.74
N GLU A 545 -12.39 -11.39 -12.78
CA GLU A 545 -13.79 -11.80 -12.65
C GLU A 545 -13.95 -13.06 -11.78
N ARG A 546 -13.08 -14.06 -11.96
CA ARG A 546 -13.08 -15.29 -11.15
C ARG A 546 -12.74 -15.02 -9.68
N ILE A 547 -11.75 -14.18 -9.41
CA ILE A 547 -11.37 -13.81 -8.05
C ILE A 547 -12.51 -13.05 -7.34
N LEU A 548 -13.27 -12.23 -8.08
CA LEU A 548 -14.39 -11.45 -7.55
C LEU A 548 -15.72 -12.21 -7.48
N GLU A 549 -15.78 -13.46 -7.96
CA GLU A 549 -16.98 -14.31 -7.93
C GLU A 549 -17.66 -14.39 -6.54
N PRO A 550 -16.93 -14.51 -5.42
CA PRO A 550 -17.57 -14.58 -4.09
C PRO A 550 -18.32 -13.31 -3.65
N VAL A 551 -18.15 -12.20 -4.36
CA VAL A 551 -18.75 -10.90 -4.01
C VAL A 551 -20.13 -10.79 -4.66
N ASN A 552 -21.18 -11.01 -3.86
CA ASN A 552 -22.58 -11.04 -4.32
C ASN A 552 -23.14 -9.67 -4.74
N ALA A 553 -22.72 -8.59 -4.08
CA ALA A 553 -23.20 -7.25 -4.36
C ALA A 553 -22.04 -6.25 -4.30
N ARG A 554 -21.90 -5.44 -5.35
CA ARG A 554 -20.75 -4.56 -5.58
C ARG A 554 -21.20 -3.13 -5.74
N ARG A 555 -20.43 -2.22 -5.14
CA ARG A 555 -20.46 -0.80 -5.46
C ARG A 555 -19.22 -0.51 -6.31
N VAL A 556 -19.37 -0.58 -7.63
CA VAL A 556 -18.29 -0.35 -8.59
C VAL A 556 -18.11 1.16 -8.76
N VAL A 557 -16.96 1.68 -8.32
CA VAL A 557 -16.66 3.10 -8.32
C VAL A 557 -15.56 3.38 -9.33
N TYR A 558 -15.89 4.09 -10.41
CA TYR A 558 -14.87 4.69 -11.26
C TYR A 558 -14.25 5.89 -10.53
N ASN A 559 -13.00 5.78 -10.11
CA ASN A 559 -12.25 6.88 -9.50
C ASN A 559 -11.40 7.63 -10.54
N CYS A 560 -10.55 6.91 -11.28
CA CYS A 560 -9.75 7.49 -12.37
C CYS A 560 -9.08 6.38 -13.19
N GLY A 561 -9.22 6.43 -14.52
CA GLY A 561 -8.63 5.47 -15.45
C GLY A 561 -7.38 5.99 -16.18
N ALA A 562 -6.84 7.14 -15.78
CA ALA A 562 -5.73 7.77 -16.49
C ALA A 562 -4.47 6.89 -16.45
N GLY A 563 -3.88 6.67 -17.62
CA GLY A 563 -2.70 5.83 -17.78
C GLY A 563 -3.00 4.36 -18.11
N ASP A 564 -4.26 3.92 -18.16
CA ASP A 564 -4.60 2.59 -18.70
C ASP A 564 -4.14 2.43 -20.16
N ARG A 565 -3.86 1.19 -20.55
CA ARG A 565 -3.40 0.84 -21.90
C ARG A 565 -4.50 0.93 -22.96
N ASP A 566 -5.76 0.72 -22.58
CA ASP A 566 -6.93 0.86 -23.46
C ASP A 566 -8.11 1.42 -22.67
N PRO A 567 -8.08 2.73 -22.33
CA PRO A 567 -9.10 3.31 -21.47
C PRO A 567 -10.48 3.33 -22.13
N ALA A 568 -10.57 3.18 -23.46
CA ALA A 568 -11.84 3.08 -24.19
C ALA A 568 -12.62 1.80 -23.83
N ALA A 569 -11.94 0.74 -23.37
CA ALA A 569 -12.57 -0.52 -22.98
C ALA A 569 -13.05 -0.53 -21.51
N LEU A 570 -12.52 0.37 -20.67
CA LEU A 570 -12.86 0.42 -19.23
C LEU A 570 -14.37 0.55 -18.96
N PRO A 571 -15.14 1.38 -19.68
CA PRO A 571 -16.59 1.48 -19.46
C PRO A 571 -17.33 0.15 -19.56
N GLY A 572 -17.00 -0.65 -20.58
CA GLY A 572 -17.60 -1.97 -20.79
C GLY A 572 -17.20 -2.95 -19.69
N MET A 573 -15.94 -2.91 -19.25
CA MET A 573 -15.41 -3.76 -18.17
C MET A 573 -16.05 -3.44 -16.82
N LEU A 574 -16.22 -2.15 -16.49
CA LEU A 574 -16.87 -1.73 -15.25
C LEU A 574 -18.35 -2.14 -15.21
N ARG A 575 -19.05 -2.02 -16.33
CA ARG A 575 -20.43 -2.53 -16.46
C ARG A 575 -20.49 -4.05 -16.31
N LYS A 576 -19.51 -4.79 -16.83
CA LYS A 576 -19.43 -6.23 -16.65
C LYS A 576 -19.20 -6.63 -15.19
N LEU A 577 -18.40 -5.84 -14.45
CA LEU A 577 -18.20 -6.05 -13.01
C LEU A 577 -19.42 -5.70 -12.16
N ALA A 578 -20.31 -4.84 -12.67
CA ALA A 578 -21.58 -4.45 -12.06
C ALA A 578 -22.78 -5.06 -12.82
N SER A 579 -22.80 -6.39 -12.94
CA SER A 579 -23.82 -7.11 -13.71
C SER A 579 -24.95 -7.71 -12.86
N GLY A 580 -24.82 -7.72 -11.54
CA GLY A 580 -25.86 -8.23 -10.62
C GLY A 580 -26.95 -7.19 -10.34
N ASP A 581 -28.16 -7.65 -10.03
CA ASP A 581 -29.32 -6.77 -9.78
C ASP A 581 -29.10 -5.79 -8.59
N GLU A 582 -28.36 -6.25 -7.59
CA GLU A 582 -27.98 -5.45 -6.43
C GLU A 582 -26.75 -4.58 -6.66
N ASP A 583 -26.04 -4.72 -7.78
CA ASP A 583 -24.84 -3.93 -8.05
C ASP A 583 -25.17 -2.46 -8.31
N ARG A 584 -24.23 -1.59 -7.98
CA ARG A 584 -24.35 -0.13 -8.18
C ARG A 584 -23.09 0.42 -8.80
N ILE A 585 -23.25 1.41 -9.68
CA ILE A 585 -22.16 2.09 -10.37
C ILE A 585 -22.11 3.55 -9.92
N GLU A 586 -20.95 3.97 -9.41
CA GLU A 586 -20.66 5.36 -9.08
C GLU A 586 -19.53 5.87 -10.00
N VAL A 587 -19.72 7.02 -10.64
CA VAL A 587 -18.69 7.63 -11.49
C VAL A 587 -18.20 8.92 -10.88
N LEU A 588 -16.91 8.97 -10.53
CA LEU A 588 -16.25 10.17 -10.02
C LEU A 588 -15.47 10.85 -11.14
N ILE A 589 -15.78 12.11 -11.42
CA ILE A 589 -15.11 12.90 -12.46
C ILE A 589 -13.91 13.63 -11.85
N HIS A 590 -12.85 12.87 -11.56
CA HIS A 590 -11.58 13.41 -11.06
C HIS A 590 -10.72 14.04 -12.17
N ASP A 591 -10.96 13.67 -13.41
CA ASP A 591 -10.39 14.27 -14.62
C ASP A 591 -11.42 14.16 -15.75
N TYR A 592 -11.09 14.70 -16.93
CA TYR A 592 -11.99 14.66 -18.08
C TYR A 592 -11.73 13.48 -19.03
N LEU A 593 -11.05 12.42 -18.59
CA LEU A 593 -10.85 11.21 -19.39
C LEU A 593 -12.20 10.62 -19.85
N PRO A 594 -13.28 10.60 -19.03
CA PRO A 594 -14.59 10.16 -19.51
C PRO A 594 -15.17 11.01 -20.65
N LEU A 595 -14.74 12.27 -20.79
CA LEU A 595 -15.27 13.19 -21.81
C LEU A 595 -14.41 13.22 -23.08
N SER A 596 -13.11 12.90 -22.97
CA SER A 596 -12.14 12.92 -24.07
C SER A 596 -10.84 12.16 -23.73
N PRO A 597 -10.14 11.55 -24.72
CA PRO A 597 -8.80 11.00 -24.52
C PRO A 597 -7.79 11.99 -23.93
N SER A 598 -7.91 13.28 -24.29
CA SER A 598 -7.26 14.36 -23.57
C SER A 598 -8.01 14.58 -22.26
N TYR A 599 -7.58 13.90 -21.19
CA TYR A 599 -8.15 14.05 -19.85
C TYR A 599 -8.04 15.50 -19.31
N THR A 600 -7.29 16.36 -20.01
CA THR A 600 -7.15 17.78 -19.70
C THR A 600 -8.01 18.72 -20.55
N LEU A 601 -8.69 18.19 -21.56
CA LEU A 601 -9.40 18.96 -22.60
C LEU A 601 -8.53 19.94 -23.40
N LEU A 602 -7.20 19.85 -23.28
CA LEU A 602 -6.26 20.60 -24.12
C LEU A 602 -6.10 19.90 -25.47
N ASP A 603 -6.05 20.69 -26.54
CA ASP A 603 -5.70 20.26 -27.90
C ASP A 603 -4.20 19.87 -27.98
N ALA A 604 -3.74 19.35 -29.12
CA ALA A 604 -2.34 18.92 -29.30
C ALA A 604 -1.32 20.08 -29.29
N ASP A 605 -1.77 21.30 -29.58
CA ASP A 605 -1.00 22.53 -29.39
C ASP A 605 -0.99 22.99 -27.92
N GLY A 606 -1.81 22.35 -27.09
CA GLY A 606 -1.88 22.52 -25.66
C GLY A 606 -2.72 23.70 -25.20
N LEU A 607 -3.63 24.17 -26.05
CA LEU A 607 -4.57 25.25 -25.73
C LEU A 607 -5.94 24.69 -25.34
N TYR A 608 -6.66 25.42 -24.49
CA TYR A 608 -8.03 25.07 -24.11
C TYR A 608 -9.03 25.84 -24.97
N ARG A 609 -9.82 25.13 -25.78
CA ARG A 609 -10.86 25.71 -26.67
C ARG A 609 -12.29 25.32 -26.27
N GLY A 610 -12.47 24.88 -25.03
CA GLY A 610 -13.75 24.37 -24.53
C GLY A 610 -13.89 22.86 -24.69
N LEU A 611 -15.12 22.36 -24.54
CA LEU A 611 -15.43 20.95 -24.76
C LEU A 611 -15.32 20.62 -26.27
N PRO A 612 -14.47 19.66 -26.69
CA PRO A 612 -14.31 19.34 -28.11
C PRO A 612 -15.62 18.78 -28.68
N LYS A 613 -15.94 19.13 -29.94
CA LYS A 613 -17.15 18.62 -30.63
C LYS A 613 -16.93 17.19 -31.14
N THR A 614 -18.00 16.41 -31.23
CA THR A 614 -17.97 15.09 -31.90
C THR A 614 -17.58 15.30 -33.37
N GLY A 615 -16.49 14.66 -33.82
CA GLY A 615 -15.86 14.93 -35.12
C GLY A 615 -14.61 15.82 -35.06
N ASN A 616 -14.16 16.24 -33.87
CA ASN A 616 -12.84 16.87 -33.73
C ASN A 616 -11.73 15.89 -34.16
N CYS A 617 -10.88 16.32 -35.09
CA CYS A 617 -9.76 15.55 -35.63
C CYS A 617 -8.41 15.91 -34.98
N ASP A 618 -8.39 16.78 -33.97
CA ASP A 618 -7.17 17.05 -33.22
C ASP A 618 -6.67 15.75 -32.57
N PRO A 619 -5.39 15.38 -32.76
CA PRO A 619 -4.88 14.10 -32.28
C PRO A 619 -4.85 13.97 -30.76
N ALA A 620 -5.01 15.04 -29.98
CA ALA A 620 -5.17 14.95 -28.53
C ALA A 620 -6.53 14.35 -28.12
N HIS A 621 -7.54 14.47 -28.98
CA HIS A 621 -8.91 14.01 -28.72
C HIS A 621 -9.25 12.70 -29.43
N VAL A 622 -8.28 12.08 -30.10
CA VAL A 622 -8.38 10.79 -30.77
C VAL A 622 -7.46 9.80 -30.07
N PHE A 623 -7.96 8.60 -29.78
CA PHE A 623 -7.15 7.56 -29.14
C PHE A 623 -6.68 6.53 -30.17
N GLN A 624 -5.43 6.10 -30.06
CA GLN A 624 -4.86 5.04 -30.89
C GLN A 624 -4.57 3.84 -30.00
N ARG A 625 -5.20 2.70 -30.29
CA ARG A 625 -4.92 1.43 -29.62
C ARG A 625 -3.54 0.90 -30.01
N ALA A 626 -3.00 0.01 -29.19
CA ALA A 626 -1.70 -0.62 -29.44
C ALA A 626 -1.66 -1.45 -30.73
N ASP A 627 -2.81 -1.96 -31.19
CA ASP A 627 -2.97 -2.71 -32.45
C ASP A 627 -3.07 -1.79 -33.69
N GLY A 628 -3.03 -0.46 -33.50
CA GLY A 628 -3.16 0.53 -34.57
C GLY A 628 -4.60 0.97 -34.85
N THR A 629 -5.60 0.41 -34.17
CA THR A 629 -7.00 0.81 -34.31
C THR A 629 -7.22 2.20 -33.74
N THR A 630 -7.80 3.09 -34.54
CA THR A 630 -8.20 4.43 -34.10
C THR A 630 -9.57 4.39 -33.44
N VAL A 631 -9.68 5.00 -32.25
CA VAL A 631 -10.95 5.27 -31.57
C VAL A 631 -11.22 6.76 -31.66
N SER A 632 -12.27 7.12 -32.40
CA SER A 632 -12.72 8.50 -32.56
C SER A 632 -13.29 9.07 -31.25
N LEU A 633 -13.34 10.39 -31.13
CA LEU A 633 -13.97 11.05 -29.97
C LEU A 633 -15.45 10.65 -29.82
N THR A 634 -16.14 10.37 -30.92
CA THR A 634 -17.54 9.93 -30.92
C THR A 634 -17.68 8.56 -30.27
N GLU A 635 -16.88 7.57 -30.69
CA GLU A 635 -16.88 6.22 -30.10
C GLU A 635 -16.44 6.25 -28.64
N TRP A 636 -15.41 7.06 -28.33
CA TRP A 636 -14.94 7.28 -26.96
C TRP A 636 -16.08 7.78 -26.06
N ARG A 637 -16.76 8.86 -26.48
CA ARG A 637 -17.89 9.40 -25.73
C ARG A 637 -19.02 8.41 -25.64
N ALA A 638 -19.37 7.69 -26.71
CA ALA A 638 -20.42 6.69 -26.66
C ALA A 638 -20.16 5.64 -25.56
N ALA A 639 -18.92 5.14 -25.45
CA ALA A 639 -18.54 4.18 -24.42
C ALA A 639 -18.65 4.75 -22.99
N TRP A 640 -18.03 5.91 -22.73
CA TRP A 640 -18.02 6.53 -21.40
C TRP A 640 -19.37 7.10 -20.98
N CYS A 641 -20.11 7.71 -21.90
CA CYS A 641 -21.49 8.13 -21.68
C CYS A 641 -22.37 6.92 -21.38
N GLY A 642 -22.17 5.79 -22.05
CA GLY A 642 -22.88 4.55 -21.75
C GLY A 642 -22.69 4.07 -20.30
N LEU A 643 -21.49 4.25 -19.72
CA LEU A 643 -21.25 4.00 -18.29
C LEU A 643 -21.97 5.04 -17.40
N MET A 644 -21.89 6.33 -17.73
CA MET A 644 -22.53 7.39 -16.94
C MET A 644 -24.06 7.34 -16.98
N VAL A 645 -24.65 6.83 -18.06
CA VAL A 645 -26.09 6.55 -18.18
C VAL A 645 -26.49 5.36 -17.32
N ALA A 646 -25.64 4.32 -17.29
CA ALA A 646 -25.87 3.13 -16.46
C ALA A 646 -25.51 3.34 -14.98
N ALA A 647 -24.89 4.48 -14.63
CA ALA A 647 -24.51 4.80 -13.27
C ALA A 647 -25.72 5.15 -12.41
N ASP A 648 -25.64 4.89 -11.12
CA ASP A 648 -26.61 5.38 -10.14
C ASP A 648 -26.35 6.86 -9.82
N GLU A 649 -25.08 7.25 -9.82
CA GLU A 649 -24.66 8.61 -9.54
C GLU A 649 -23.39 8.99 -10.29
N VAL A 650 -23.36 10.21 -10.83
CA VAL A 650 -22.14 10.84 -11.34
C VAL A 650 -21.77 11.99 -10.40
N THR A 651 -20.65 11.87 -9.70
CA THR A 651 -20.14 12.93 -8.82
C THR A 651 -19.09 13.77 -9.54
N VAL A 652 -19.29 15.08 -9.49
CA VAL A 652 -18.34 16.11 -9.94
C VAL A 652 -17.94 17.01 -8.77
N PHE A 653 -16.84 17.74 -8.90
CA PHE A 653 -16.24 18.48 -7.77
C PHE A 653 -16.29 20.01 -7.92
N SER A 654 -16.92 20.50 -9.00
CA SER A 654 -17.14 21.91 -9.31
C SER A 654 -18.34 22.08 -10.24
N GLU A 655 -18.87 23.30 -10.30
CA GLU A 655 -19.98 23.64 -11.19
C GLU A 655 -19.55 23.63 -12.66
N ALA A 656 -18.32 24.04 -12.95
CA ALA A 656 -17.70 23.98 -14.26
C ALA A 656 -17.57 22.54 -14.77
N SER A 657 -17.19 21.59 -13.89
CA SER A 657 -17.20 20.18 -14.24
C SER A 657 -18.62 19.68 -14.52
N ARG A 658 -19.62 20.09 -13.72
CA ARG A 658 -21.04 19.73 -13.97
C ARG A 658 -21.47 20.18 -15.36
N ALA A 659 -21.25 21.45 -15.71
CA ALA A 659 -21.62 22.01 -17.00
C ALA A 659 -21.00 21.22 -18.17
N LEU A 660 -19.69 20.90 -18.08
CA LEU A 660 -18.99 20.12 -19.11
C LEU A 660 -19.51 18.68 -19.24
N VAL A 661 -19.79 18.02 -18.11
CA VAL A 661 -20.33 16.64 -18.10
C VAL A 661 -21.74 16.62 -18.69
N THR A 662 -22.62 17.53 -18.26
CA THR A 662 -23.99 17.64 -18.78
C THR A 662 -24.01 17.97 -20.27
N GLN A 663 -23.08 18.81 -20.74
CA GLN A 663 -22.94 19.12 -22.17
C GLN A 663 -22.44 17.91 -22.97
N ALA A 664 -21.49 17.14 -22.44
CA ALA A 664 -20.91 15.98 -23.12
C ALA A 664 -21.82 14.74 -23.10
N CYS A 665 -22.57 14.55 -22.01
CA CYS A 665 -23.44 13.42 -21.75
C CYS A 665 -24.79 13.89 -21.18
N PRO A 666 -25.71 14.39 -22.02
CA PRO A 666 -27.01 14.86 -21.54
C PRO A 666 -27.87 13.78 -20.87
N GLY A 667 -27.65 12.51 -21.21
CA GLY A 667 -28.35 11.36 -20.63
C GLY A 667 -27.69 10.76 -19.39
N ALA A 668 -26.62 11.36 -18.87
CA ALA A 668 -26.00 10.88 -17.63
C ALA A 668 -27.00 10.83 -16.48
N ALA A 669 -26.81 9.87 -15.57
CA ALA A 669 -27.54 9.84 -14.30
C ALA A 669 -27.32 11.12 -13.48
N ALA A 670 -28.03 11.27 -12.35
CA ALA A 670 -28.02 12.48 -11.54
C ALA A 670 -26.58 13.00 -11.25
N VAL A 671 -26.19 14.08 -11.94
CA VAL A 671 -24.87 14.71 -11.79
C VAL A 671 -24.86 15.59 -10.54
N ARG A 672 -24.18 15.13 -9.49
CA ARG A 672 -24.12 15.81 -8.18
C ARG A 672 -22.77 16.50 -7.97
N VAL A 673 -22.81 17.76 -7.56
CA VAL A 673 -21.62 18.52 -7.18
C VAL A 673 -21.31 18.25 -5.71
N ARG A 674 -20.16 17.64 -5.41
CA ARG A 674 -19.67 17.39 -4.04
C ARG A 674 -18.23 17.89 -3.92
N PRO A 675 -17.99 19.18 -3.61
CA PRO A 675 -16.63 19.73 -3.57
C PRO A 675 -15.72 18.95 -2.62
N HIS A 676 -14.46 18.70 -3.01
CA HIS A 676 -13.51 18.05 -2.09
C HIS A 676 -13.22 18.94 -0.88
N LEU A 677 -13.09 18.28 0.26
CA LEU A 677 -12.60 18.91 1.49
C LEU A 677 -11.07 19.07 1.42
N PRO A 678 -10.50 20.08 2.11
CA PRO A 678 -9.06 20.25 2.22
C PRO A 678 -8.33 18.97 2.68
N LEU A 679 -7.09 18.79 2.22
CA LEU A 679 -6.27 17.63 2.60
C LEU A 679 -5.72 17.71 4.02
N SER A 680 -5.57 18.93 4.54
CA SER A 680 -5.04 19.22 5.86
C SER A 680 -5.49 20.61 6.26
N ASP A 681 -5.59 20.87 7.57
CA ASP A 681 -5.76 22.23 8.08
C ASP A 681 -4.43 22.97 7.95
N ILE A 682 -4.44 24.05 7.17
CA ILE A 682 -3.30 24.94 6.99
C ILE A 682 -3.55 26.18 7.84
N SER A 683 -2.63 26.44 8.78
CA SER A 683 -2.69 27.65 9.59
C SER A 683 -2.55 28.89 8.72
N ARG A 684 -3.38 29.91 9.02
CA ARG A 684 -3.21 31.23 8.40
C ARG A 684 -1.83 31.79 8.71
N VAL A 685 -1.22 32.39 7.71
CA VAL A 685 0.08 33.05 7.84
C VAL A 685 -0.16 34.53 8.15
N ALA A 686 0.77 35.16 8.87
CA ALA A 686 0.74 36.60 9.08
C ALA A 686 0.75 37.33 7.72
N PRO A 687 -0.04 38.41 7.57
CA PRO A 687 -0.02 39.19 6.35
C PRO A 687 1.39 39.78 6.13
N PRO A 688 1.81 39.97 4.86
CA PRO A 688 3.09 40.60 4.57
C PRO A 688 3.13 42.02 5.11
N GLU A 689 4.30 42.42 5.62
CA GLU A 689 4.55 43.78 6.13
C GLU A 689 4.23 44.84 5.07
N PRO A 690 3.67 46.00 5.46
CA PRO A 690 3.45 47.12 4.54
C PRO A 690 4.75 47.52 3.82
N GLY A 691 4.70 47.61 2.49
CA GLY A 691 5.87 47.94 1.67
C GLY A 691 6.85 46.78 1.41
N ALA A 692 6.56 45.56 1.89
CA ALA A 692 7.34 44.38 1.52
C ALA A 692 7.32 44.16 0.00
N ARG A 693 8.49 43.83 -0.56
CA ARG A 693 8.60 43.52 -1.99
C ARG A 693 7.73 42.30 -2.32
N PRO A 694 6.93 42.33 -3.39
CA PRO A 694 6.07 41.21 -3.75
C PRO A 694 6.88 39.94 -4.08
N VAL A 695 6.48 38.81 -3.50
CA VAL A 695 7.00 37.48 -3.82
C VAL A 695 5.83 36.59 -4.20
N ILE A 696 5.81 36.20 -5.47
CA ILE A 696 4.78 35.35 -6.06
C ILE A 696 5.12 33.89 -5.76
N GLY A 697 4.28 33.25 -4.95
CA GLY A 697 4.31 31.83 -4.69
C GLY A 697 3.48 31.05 -5.71
N VAL A 698 3.93 29.84 -6.05
CA VAL A 698 3.14 28.86 -6.83
C VAL A 698 3.23 27.52 -6.13
N LEU A 699 2.08 26.89 -5.88
CA LEU A 699 2.01 25.65 -5.09
C LEU A 699 1.73 24.42 -5.96
N GLY A 700 2.41 23.31 -5.65
CA GLY A 700 2.16 22.00 -6.23
C GLY A 700 3.10 21.62 -7.38
N ASN A 701 2.93 20.40 -7.89
CA ASN A 701 3.67 19.92 -9.05
C ASN A 701 3.07 20.51 -10.35
N VAL A 702 3.83 21.35 -11.03
CA VAL A 702 3.40 22.12 -12.20
C VAL A 702 3.83 21.42 -13.49
N GLY A 703 2.89 20.67 -14.07
CA GLY A 703 2.96 20.15 -15.43
C GLY A 703 2.69 21.21 -16.49
N TYR A 704 2.78 20.83 -17.77
CA TYR A 704 2.40 21.71 -18.88
C TYR A 704 0.98 22.27 -18.72
N GLN A 705 0.00 21.38 -18.51
CA GLN A 705 -1.42 21.71 -18.31
C GLN A 705 -1.67 22.59 -17.09
N LYS A 706 -0.80 22.51 -16.08
CA LYS A 706 -0.85 23.36 -14.89
C LYS A 706 -0.11 24.68 -15.06
N GLY A 707 0.32 25.04 -16.28
CA GLY A 707 0.91 26.35 -16.56
C GLY A 707 2.43 26.42 -16.52
N ALA A 708 3.17 25.32 -16.70
CA ALA A 708 4.64 25.37 -16.71
C ALA A 708 5.22 26.36 -17.76
N ALA A 709 4.54 26.48 -18.91
CA ALA A 709 4.88 27.47 -19.94
C ALA A 709 4.61 28.91 -19.46
N VAL A 710 3.47 29.14 -18.81
CA VAL A 710 3.09 30.43 -18.21
C VAL A 710 4.14 30.86 -17.18
N LEU A 711 4.55 29.97 -16.27
CA LEU A 711 5.59 30.26 -15.29
C LEU A 711 6.96 30.53 -15.92
N SER A 712 7.30 29.81 -16.98
CA SER A 712 8.54 30.07 -17.71
C SER A 712 8.52 31.45 -18.40
N GLY A 713 7.36 31.87 -18.92
CA GLY A 713 7.12 33.23 -19.42
C GLY A 713 7.24 34.28 -18.31
N LEU A 714 6.49 34.09 -17.22
CA LEU A 714 6.47 34.96 -16.05
C LEU A 714 7.87 35.17 -15.45
N SER A 715 8.64 34.09 -15.29
CA SER A 715 10.02 34.18 -14.78
C SER A 715 10.93 35.02 -15.66
N ARG A 716 10.73 35.02 -16.99
CA ARG A 716 11.53 35.84 -17.92
C ARG A 716 11.15 37.31 -17.84
N LEU A 717 9.86 37.61 -17.70
CA LEU A 717 9.38 38.99 -17.49
C LEU A 717 9.96 39.55 -16.19
N LEU A 718 9.84 38.79 -15.10
CA LEU A 718 10.36 39.17 -13.77
C LEU A 718 11.88 39.30 -13.73
N ALA A 719 12.63 38.52 -14.51
CA ALA A 719 14.07 38.64 -14.59
C ALA A 719 14.54 40.00 -15.14
N GLY A 720 13.75 40.60 -16.05
CA GLY A 720 14.01 41.93 -16.61
C GLY A 720 13.44 43.08 -15.77
N ASP A 721 12.25 42.89 -15.20
CA ASP A 721 11.48 43.93 -14.50
C ASP A 721 11.89 44.09 -13.01
N ARG A 722 12.23 42.98 -12.33
CA ARG A 722 12.63 42.92 -10.91
C ARG A 722 11.66 43.57 -9.90
N ARG A 723 10.42 43.88 -10.28
CA ARG A 723 9.37 44.37 -9.37
C ARG A 723 8.83 43.30 -8.40
N ALA A 724 8.99 42.01 -8.73
CA ALA A 724 8.60 40.91 -7.86
C ALA A 724 9.53 39.69 -8.04
N ASP A 725 9.53 38.80 -7.05
CA ASP A 725 10.24 37.51 -7.11
C ASP A 725 9.27 36.35 -7.33
N LEU A 726 9.77 35.20 -7.82
CA LEU A 726 8.98 34.02 -8.13
C LEU A 726 9.53 32.78 -7.44
N VAL A 727 8.67 32.08 -6.69
CA VAL A 727 8.99 30.86 -5.98
C VAL A 727 7.96 29.77 -6.25
N VAL A 728 8.41 28.61 -6.71
CA VAL A 728 7.58 27.42 -6.89
C VAL A 728 7.83 26.44 -5.74
N ILE A 729 6.80 26.24 -4.90
CA ILE A 729 6.76 25.21 -3.86
C ILE A 729 6.15 23.95 -4.47
N GLY A 730 7.03 23.07 -4.96
CA GLY A 730 6.68 21.90 -5.73
C GLY A 730 7.71 21.64 -6.83
N ASN A 731 7.40 20.69 -7.72
CA ASN A 731 8.25 20.37 -8.86
C ASN A 731 7.71 20.99 -10.16
N LEU A 732 8.60 21.50 -10.99
CA LEU A 732 8.28 21.88 -12.36
C LEU A 732 8.51 20.71 -13.32
N ASP A 733 7.74 20.66 -14.41
CA ASP A 733 7.99 19.73 -15.53
C ASP A 733 9.44 19.84 -16.05
N PRO A 734 10.16 18.71 -16.21
CA PRO A 734 11.54 18.68 -16.68
C PRO A 734 11.82 19.33 -18.03
N GLY A 735 10.79 19.51 -18.86
CA GLY A 735 10.86 20.20 -20.14
C GLY A 735 10.98 21.72 -20.04
N TYR A 736 10.68 22.30 -18.87
CA TYR A 736 10.63 23.73 -18.62
C TYR A 736 11.72 24.18 -17.64
N ARG A 737 12.11 25.45 -17.74
CA ARG A 737 13.10 26.07 -16.84
C ARG A 737 12.68 27.50 -16.53
N LEU A 738 12.79 27.87 -15.27
CA LEU A 738 12.60 29.26 -14.84
C LEU A 738 13.88 30.06 -15.05
N ALA A 739 13.74 31.30 -15.49
CA ALA A 739 14.86 32.25 -15.55
C ALA A 739 15.27 32.69 -14.14
N PRO A 740 16.58 32.75 -13.83
CA PRO A 740 17.04 33.34 -12.56
C PRO A 740 16.52 34.79 -12.40
N PRO A 741 16.19 35.23 -11.18
CA PRO A 741 16.45 34.59 -9.88
C PRO A 741 15.38 33.62 -9.38
N ALA A 742 14.38 33.23 -10.20
CA ALA A 742 13.27 32.39 -9.76
C ALA A 742 13.71 31.04 -9.15
N ILE A 743 12.99 30.59 -8.10
CA ILE A 743 13.36 29.43 -7.28
C ILE A 743 12.34 28.29 -7.45
N VAL A 744 12.82 27.05 -7.52
CA VAL A 744 12.00 25.83 -7.41
C VAL A 744 12.43 25.07 -6.16
N HIS A 745 11.53 24.92 -5.20
CA HIS A 745 11.77 24.25 -3.91
C HIS A 745 11.90 22.73 -4.07
N GLY A 746 10.97 22.09 -4.78
CA GLY A 746 10.83 20.63 -4.86
C GLY A 746 9.68 20.10 -4.00
N ASN A 747 9.79 18.84 -3.58
CA ASN A 747 8.76 18.16 -2.77
C ASN A 747 8.53 18.88 -1.44
N TYR A 748 7.28 18.88 -0.97
CA TYR A 748 6.87 19.45 0.32
C TYR A 748 5.75 18.60 0.93
N ARG A 749 5.54 18.68 2.25
CA ARG A 749 4.32 18.18 2.91
C ARG A 749 3.37 19.36 3.16
N HIS A 750 2.06 19.12 3.21
CA HIS A 750 1.10 20.22 3.40
C HIS A 750 1.35 21.01 4.71
N ALA A 751 1.76 20.32 5.78
CA ALA A 751 2.12 20.97 7.05
C ALA A 751 3.34 21.91 6.94
N ASP A 752 4.18 21.77 5.91
CA ASP A 752 5.35 22.62 5.69
C ASP A 752 4.97 23.97 5.04
N ILE A 753 3.75 24.13 4.49
CA ILE A 753 3.36 25.32 3.70
C ILE A 753 3.58 26.63 4.48
N PRO A 754 3.11 26.81 5.73
CA PRO A 754 3.33 28.06 6.47
C PRO A 754 4.81 28.40 6.67
N ALA A 755 5.63 27.39 7.00
CA ALA A 755 7.07 27.58 7.18
C ALA A 755 7.78 27.95 5.87
N LEU A 756 7.32 27.38 4.73
CA LEU A 756 7.85 27.72 3.41
C LEU A 756 7.43 29.12 2.96
N VAL A 757 6.20 29.55 3.28
CA VAL A 757 5.76 30.94 3.05
C VAL A 757 6.68 31.92 3.79
N ALA A 758 6.91 31.70 5.08
CA ALA A 758 7.81 32.53 5.88
C ALA A 758 9.26 32.52 5.36
N ARG A 759 9.78 31.33 5.01
CA ARG A 759 11.14 31.15 4.48
C ARG A 759 11.40 31.95 3.22
N TYR A 760 10.44 31.98 2.30
CA TYR A 760 10.58 32.62 1.00
C TYR A 760 9.98 34.03 0.96
N GLY A 761 9.34 34.48 2.04
CA GLY A 761 8.66 35.77 2.10
C GLY A 761 7.49 35.88 1.12
N ILE A 762 6.78 34.77 0.86
CA ILE A 762 5.69 34.74 -0.13
C ILE A 762 4.58 35.72 0.31
N THR A 763 4.24 36.66 -0.56
CA THR A 763 3.24 37.69 -0.28
C THR A 763 1.88 37.38 -0.92
N GLY A 764 1.85 36.55 -1.96
CA GLY A 764 0.63 36.11 -2.64
C GLY A 764 0.87 34.93 -3.56
N TRP A 765 -0.20 34.31 -4.03
CA TRP A 765 -0.17 33.07 -4.80
C TRP A 765 -0.68 33.24 -6.22
N VAL A 766 -0.06 32.52 -7.14
CA VAL A 766 -0.55 32.37 -8.51
C VAL A 766 -0.82 30.88 -8.78
N ILE A 767 -2.01 30.59 -9.31
CA ILE A 767 -2.42 29.29 -9.83
C ILE A 767 -2.44 29.39 -11.36
N PRO A 768 -1.35 29.03 -12.06
CA PRO A 768 -1.17 29.32 -13.48
C PRO A 768 -1.85 28.28 -14.40
N SER A 769 -2.81 27.51 -13.87
CA SER A 769 -3.41 26.38 -14.57
C SER A 769 -4.16 26.82 -15.82
N VAL A 770 -3.82 26.23 -16.98
CA VAL A 770 -4.39 26.58 -18.30
C VAL A 770 -5.42 25.57 -18.79
N TRP A 771 -5.74 24.59 -17.96
CA TRP A 771 -6.84 23.64 -18.17
C TRP A 771 -7.91 23.84 -17.08
N PRO A 772 -9.17 23.52 -17.36
CA PRO A 772 -10.18 23.48 -16.32
C PRO A 772 -9.78 22.38 -15.33
N GLU A 773 -9.42 22.72 -14.09
CA GLU A 773 -9.27 21.68 -13.07
C GLU A 773 -10.66 21.23 -12.64
N THR A 774 -10.86 19.92 -12.50
CA THR A 774 -12.08 19.37 -11.91
C THR A 774 -12.21 19.75 -10.44
N PHE A 775 -11.05 19.81 -9.77
CA PHE A 775 -10.84 20.32 -8.44
C PHE A 775 -9.38 20.75 -8.26
N SER A 776 -9.13 21.81 -7.48
CA SER A 776 -7.78 22.31 -7.25
C SER A 776 -7.40 22.34 -5.76
N PHE A 777 -6.68 21.30 -5.30
CA PHE A 777 -6.10 21.27 -3.95
C PHE A 777 -5.13 22.45 -3.74
N ALA A 778 -4.26 22.72 -4.70
CA ALA A 778 -3.28 23.81 -4.62
C ALA A 778 -3.96 25.18 -4.44
N THR A 779 -5.09 25.42 -5.10
CA THR A 779 -5.86 26.67 -4.94
C THR A 779 -6.40 26.81 -3.53
N ARG A 780 -7.01 25.74 -2.98
CA ARG A 780 -7.57 25.79 -1.61
C ARG A 780 -6.48 25.87 -0.55
N GLU A 781 -5.36 25.20 -0.75
CA GLU A 781 -4.20 25.28 0.12
C GLU A 781 -3.60 26.70 0.12
N ALA A 782 -3.50 27.33 -1.05
CA ALA A 782 -3.09 28.73 -1.17
C ALA A 782 -4.07 29.68 -0.45
N LEU A 783 -5.38 29.53 -0.68
CA LEU A 783 -6.42 30.32 -0.02
C LEU A 783 -6.40 30.15 1.51
N ALA A 784 -6.16 28.94 2.01
CA ALA A 784 -6.10 28.67 3.45
C ALA A 784 -4.96 29.43 4.17
N THR A 785 -3.90 29.82 3.46
CA THR A 785 -2.85 30.67 4.04
C THR A 785 -3.33 32.07 4.40
N GLY A 786 -4.46 32.52 3.84
CA GLY A 786 -4.98 33.88 4.00
C GLY A 786 -4.31 34.93 3.12
N LEU A 787 -3.35 34.54 2.27
CA LEU A 787 -2.70 35.44 1.31
C LEU A 787 -3.55 35.63 0.04
N PRO A 788 -3.38 36.74 -0.69
CA PRO A 788 -4.04 36.96 -1.98
C PRO A 788 -3.75 35.86 -3.01
N VAL A 789 -4.76 35.43 -3.77
CA VAL A 789 -4.63 34.36 -4.78
C VAL A 789 -5.14 34.82 -6.15
N TRP A 790 -4.33 34.60 -7.19
CA TRP A 790 -4.71 34.82 -8.59
C TRP A 790 -4.74 33.53 -9.38
N CYS A 791 -5.72 33.40 -10.28
CA CYS A 791 -5.79 32.29 -11.23
C CYS A 791 -6.43 32.73 -12.55
N PHE A 792 -6.33 31.90 -13.59
CA PHE A 792 -7.11 32.11 -14.80
C PHE A 792 -8.59 31.77 -14.58
N ASP A 793 -9.47 32.43 -15.34
CA ASP A 793 -10.92 32.24 -15.32
C ASP A 793 -11.32 30.91 -15.97
N LEU A 794 -11.05 29.82 -15.26
CA LEU A 794 -11.20 28.50 -15.79
C LEU A 794 -11.42 27.49 -14.66
N GLY A 795 -12.37 26.57 -14.84
CA GLY A 795 -12.58 25.39 -13.97
C GLY A 795 -12.77 25.68 -12.48
N ALA A 796 -12.54 24.66 -11.67
CA ALA A 796 -12.71 24.70 -10.22
C ALA A 796 -11.76 25.68 -9.50
N GLN A 797 -10.60 25.97 -10.09
CA GLN A 797 -9.67 26.94 -9.51
C GLN A 797 -10.29 28.35 -9.47
N ALA A 798 -10.97 28.78 -10.54
CA ALA A 798 -11.62 30.08 -10.59
C ALA A 798 -12.84 30.17 -9.66
N GLU A 799 -13.64 29.10 -9.59
CA GLU A 799 -14.76 29.02 -8.63
C GLU A 799 -14.28 29.16 -7.18
N ALA A 800 -13.19 28.46 -6.81
CA ALA A 800 -12.64 28.54 -5.46
C ALA A 800 -12.14 29.95 -5.12
N VAL A 801 -11.47 30.63 -6.05
CA VAL A 801 -11.02 32.02 -5.85
C VAL A 801 -12.21 32.98 -5.76
N ARG A 802 -13.23 32.86 -6.62
CA ARG A 802 -14.45 33.67 -6.55
C ARG A 802 -15.17 33.53 -5.21
N ALA A 803 -15.41 32.30 -4.76
CA ALA A 803 -16.05 32.03 -3.48
C ALA A 803 -15.25 32.62 -2.29
N ALA A 804 -13.92 32.61 -2.37
CA ALA A 804 -13.09 33.26 -1.38
C ALA A 804 -13.21 34.79 -1.42
N LEU A 805 -13.26 35.40 -2.60
CA LEU A 805 -13.44 36.86 -2.73
C LEU A 805 -14.78 37.32 -2.15
N GLU A 806 -15.85 36.55 -2.31
CA GLU A 806 -17.18 36.83 -1.73
C GLU A 806 -17.17 36.82 -0.19
N THR A 807 -16.26 36.06 0.42
CA THR A 807 -16.13 35.92 1.88
C THR A 807 -14.99 36.76 2.46
N GLY A 808 -14.51 37.77 1.73
CA GLY A 808 -13.49 38.74 2.18
C GLY A 808 -12.04 38.31 1.90
N GLY A 809 -11.83 37.29 1.08
CA GLY A 809 -10.52 36.95 0.52
C GLY A 809 -9.96 38.05 -0.40
N GLN A 810 -8.68 37.93 -0.77
CA GLN A 810 -7.97 38.88 -1.62
C GLN A 810 -7.42 38.19 -2.87
N GLY A 811 -7.15 38.95 -3.93
CA GLY A 811 -6.62 38.44 -5.20
C GLY A 811 -7.54 38.73 -6.37
N GLY A 812 -7.60 37.82 -7.36
CA GLY A 812 -8.43 38.04 -8.55
C GLY A 812 -8.43 36.88 -9.55
N VAL A 813 -9.45 36.88 -10.42
CA VAL A 813 -9.56 35.92 -11.53
C VAL A 813 -9.27 36.64 -12.84
N VAL A 814 -8.30 36.14 -13.59
CA VAL A 814 -7.78 36.76 -14.82
C VAL A 814 -8.36 36.03 -16.05
N PRO A 815 -8.92 36.73 -17.05
CA PRO A 815 -9.43 36.08 -18.25
C PRO A 815 -8.35 35.29 -19.00
N LEU A 816 -8.73 34.11 -19.50
CA LEU A 816 -7.92 33.35 -20.46
C LEU A 816 -8.15 33.91 -21.87
N THR A 817 -7.10 34.22 -22.63
CA THR A 817 -7.21 34.81 -23.98
C THR A 817 -6.83 33.77 -25.03
N ASP A 818 -7.73 33.48 -25.98
CA ASP A 818 -7.54 32.48 -27.05
C ASP A 818 -7.07 31.10 -26.56
N GLY A 819 -7.52 30.68 -25.38
CA GLY A 819 -7.11 29.40 -24.78
C GLY A 819 -5.68 29.39 -24.22
N GLN A 820 -5.00 30.55 -24.18
CA GLN A 820 -3.66 30.73 -23.63
C GLN A 820 -3.69 31.55 -22.34
N GLY A 821 -2.87 31.14 -21.36
CA GLY A 821 -2.58 31.97 -20.21
C GLY A 821 -1.54 33.03 -20.56
N ASP A 822 -1.93 34.30 -20.58
CA ASP A 822 -1.00 35.42 -20.82
C ASP A 822 -0.21 35.76 -19.54
N PRO A 823 1.12 35.49 -19.50
CA PRO A 823 1.94 35.79 -18.33
C PRO A 823 2.10 37.29 -18.06
N ALA A 824 2.02 38.14 -19.09
CA ALA A 824 2.19 39.59 -18.93
C ALA A 824 0.96 40.20 -18.26
N ARG A 825 -0.23 39.87 -18.75
CA ARG A 825 -1.49 40.29 -18.13
C ARG A 825 -1.62 39.79 -16.68
N LEU A 826 -1.29 38.52 -16.44
CA LEU A 826 -1.30 37.96 -15.09
C LEU A 826 -0.35 38.72 -14.15
N LEU A 827 0.85 39.06 -14.64
CA LEU A 827 1.82 39.85 -13.86
C LEU A 827 1.28 41.26 -13.56
N GLU A 828 0.70 41.93 -14.55
CA GLU A 828 0.13 43.27 -14.36
C GLU A 828 -0.97 43.29 -13.31
N ASP A 829 -1.91 42.34 -13.35
CA ASP A 829 -3.00 42.27 -12.36
C ASP A 829 -2.48 42.00 -10.94
N VAL A 830 -1.47 41.16 -10.80
CA VAL A 830 -0.80 40.92 -9.51
C VAL A 830 -0.10 42.20 -9.01
N LEU A 831 0.66 42.89 -9.87
CA LEU A 831 1.41 44.08 -9.45
C LEU A 831 0.50 45.27 -9.14
N ARG A 832 -0.59 45.48 -9.89
CA ARG A 832 -1.57 46.54 -9.62
C ARG A 832 -2.15 46.43 -8.21
N PHE A 833 -2.41 45.21 -7.72
CA PHE A 833 -2.88 44.98 -6.37
C PHE A 833 -1.87 45.46 -5.31
N TRP A 834 -0.58 45.12 -5.48
CA TRP A 834 0.47 45.52 -4.55
C TRP A 834 0.79 47.01 -4.62
N GLU A 835 0.79 47.60 -5.81
CA GLU A 835 0.95 49.05 -5.99
C GLU A 835 -0.20 49.82 -5.31
N GLY A 836 -1.43 49.30 -5.37
CA GLY A 836 -2.58 49.88 -4.67
C GLY A 836 -2.49 49.78 -3.14
N ARG A 837 -1.81 48.76 -2.61
CA ARG A 837 -1.61 48.57 -1.17
C ARG A 837 -0.43 49.38 -0.62
N ALA A 838 0.57 49.69 -1.44
CA ALA A 838 1.67 50.58 -1.05
C ALA A 838 1.26 52.07 -0.98
N ARG A 839 0.14 52.43 -1.64
CA ARG A 839 -0.42 53.80 -1.62
C ARG A 839 -1.44 54.05 -0.51
N LYS A 840 -1.90 53.00 0.17
CA LYS A 840 -2.80 53.03 1.32
C LYS A 840 -2.00 52.81 2.59
#